data_AF-A0A351G0U5-F1
#
_entry.id   AF-A0A351G0U5-F1
#
_cell.length_a   1.000
_cell.length_b   1.000
_cell.length_c   1.000
_cell.angle_alpha   90.00
_cell.angle_beta   90.00
_cell.angle_gamma   90.00
#
_symmetry.space_group_name_H-M   'P 1'
#
loop_
_entity.id
_entity.type
_entity.pdbx_description
1 polymer ?
#
loop_
_entity_poly.entity_id
_entity_poly.type
_entity_poly.pdbx_seq_one_letter_code
_entity_poly.pdbx_strand_id
1 'polypeptide(L)'
;MKAGSGCCPPLVCWPAKRCGAPDPLLVLAFQLPRIPRIPILGTGSMRQTTSKNDVHRVPHQCAAKNSRRARVAAFCRVTGMYACLLIGAVAMVEFGGLRNLAEQHLNLTTHASSLDKPNVASRQDKTRRIVVSETNVLGGNFRTHPTPVHSTRDVLSTPSQSARLVIAEVQVANAGEIVDWEGGCPDWIELWNPGEQPFDATGWYLTDRLDKLQKWRIPTLILAPNERVLVFASGYDFFDEEELHTNFRLSKSGESLHLVRPDKTTVEQTIPLGMPNVGHGVTFGPSATIPKPLAYPTPLAMNAPDVVGFKKAVHCSHASCLFETDFTVQLTCDTPEAVIRYTTDGSIPEESNSEIYRQPLTINRTTVIRARAFGEHRVKSPLMTRSFLNLDELVRQPTAPAGFPEQWHEITADYEMDPRCADTHEDRLKAALAHLPMVSVVADNAAIFGREGIYSNPGNSGRDWEVPAVVELLSHEGETGFQAPCGLRLAGDKGGRVDGKKHSLRVSFRSRYGLSALQHPIFASLKVAGPNRGTGPLRAPAVDLLQNEDVLIGASDGLQSKTSSRFVGVKLGSYGDEENKYLWTIDARGINLVQESTPFPTPRGFVVHSNLSRRASLGGEVWFETPERVSLNDRSGRFGVAAGMTRAQWDAAIRYWESLGYQVSAKPGRTGCSSLVLRGMDDSWVSKHAAVRSRAQYIRDEWVRKTEQEMGRLAARGRFVHVCVNGLYWGLYNLVERPDEEHLAHRLGGKDKSYITLQTRNGKIQSDEAGDELWDEITELAAADLNDPACFAALQAQLHIVDLIDYCLVQMYAAGEDWVLKNGNNMRAYRRKFLNARLRFMHWDADATFASGRKNVRVDAPLPLAGTDKAGAFGHLFQRLMTSVAFRQMFAARVDKWCGEQGVLGAAACQRRYEGLLDEVEPALMAEAARWGDLHFAEPFTPLNHWQQQKQRMRQEWFPHRTSWMLKELASYGLTSDSQASDSQVWDSQRANPQNKL
;
A
#
# COMPACT_ATOMS: atom_id res chain seq x y z
N MET A 1 43.77 -39.80 23.98
CA MET A 1 44.00 -41.03 24.79
C MET A 1 42.73 -41.31 25.60
N LYS A 2 42.38 -42.59 25.85
CA LYS A 2 41.37 -43.12 26.80
C LYS A 2 39.98 -42.42 26.82
N ALA A 3 38.89 -42.99 26.27
CA ALA A 3 38.12 -44.20 26.68
C ALA A 3 37.40 -44.03 28.04
N GLY A 4 36.14 -44.43 28.24
CA GLY A 4 35.10 -45.07 27.39
C GLY A 4 33.72 -44.90 28.10
N SER A 5 32.61 -45.64 27.92
CA SER A 5 32.08 -46.63 26.97
C SER A 5 30.95 -47.42 27.70
N GLY A 6 29.76 -47.56 27.11
CA GLY A 6 28.63 -48.40 27.57
C GLY A 6 27.52 -47.67 28.36
N CYS A 7 26.30 -48.22 28.58
CA CYS A 7 25.51 -49.29 27.93
C CYS A 7 24.06 -49.26 28.51
N CYS A 8 23.09 -50.00 27.93
CA CYS A 8 21.66 -50.06 28.34
C CYS A 8 21.16 -51.54 28.43
N PRO A 9 19.87 -51.88 28.71
CA PRO A 9 18.75 -51.19 29.39
C PRO A 9 18.37 -51.94 30.72
N PRO A 10 17.27 -52.73 30.92
CA PRO A 10 15.80 -52.56 30.75
C PRO A 10 14.93 -52.94 32.00
N LEU A 11 13.58 -53.03 31.84
CA LEU A 11 12.56 -53.76 32.68
C LEU A 11 12.17 -53.18 34.07
N VAL A 12 10.94 -53.33 34.64
CA VAL A 12 9.56 -53.52 34.09
C VAL A 12 8.46 -53.27 35.18
N CYS A 13 7.19 -53.14 34.76
CA CYS A 13 5.91 -53.30 35.53
C CYS A 13 5.19 -52.16 36.31
N TRP A 14 3.89 -52.12 35.98
CA TRP A 14 2.63 -51.59 36.56
C TRP A 14 2.21 -52.17 37.95
N PRO A 15 0.99 -51.91 38.53
CA PRO A 15 0.05 -50.75 38.51
C PRO A 15 -0.70 -50.47 39.85
N ALA A 16 -1.50 -49.37 39.94
CA ALA A 16 -2.90 -49.27 40.50
C ALA A 16 -3.28 -47.78 40.73
N LYS A 17 -4.49 -47.19 40.57
CA LYS A 17 -5.94 -47.52 40.53
C LYS A 17 -6.72 -47.45 41.88
N ARG A 18 -7.30 -46.27 42.20
CA ARG A 18 -8.69 -45.95 42.73
C ARG A 18 -8.70 -44.52 43.31
N CYS A 19 -9.57 -43.59 42.89
CA CYS A 19 -11.04 -43.44 43.07
C CYS A 19 -11.46 -42.92 44.46
N GLY A 20 -12.03 -41.70 44.53
CA GLY A 20 -12.66 -41.15 45.75
C GLY A 20 -13.00 -39.65 45.68
N ALA A 21 -14.30 -39.33 45.74
CA ALA A 21 -14.93 -38.00 45.94
C ALA A 21 -16.38 -38.26 46.45
N PRO A 22 -17.14 -37.27 47.02
CA PRO A 22 -16.88 -35.83 47.17
C PRO A 22 -17.12 -35.27 48.62
N ASP A 23 -17.20 -33.93 48.71
CA ASP A 23 -17.87 -33.01 49.67
C ASP A 23 -18.91 -33.55 50.70
N PRO A 24 -19.22 -32.86 51.86
CA PRO A 24 -19.51 -31.40 51.87
C PRO A 24 -19.36 -30.52 53.18
N LEU A 25 -19.53 -29.20 52.98
CA LEU A 25 -20.22 -28.16 53.80
C LEU A 25 -19.72 -27.66 55.21
N LEU A 26 -19.41 -26.35 55.23
CA LEU A 26 -19.90 -25.25 56.11
C LEU A 26 -19.77 -25.26 57.66
N VAL A 27 -19.30 -24.13 58.26
CA VAL A 27 -19.98 -23.31 59.32
C VAL A 27 -19.09 -22.10 59.74
N LEU A 28 -19.68 -21.05 60.36
CA LEU A 28 -19.07 -19.77 60.73
C LEU A 28 -18.34 -19.75 62.10
N ALA A 29 -17.40 -18.79 62.27
CA ALA A 29 -17.22 -18.05 63.54
C ALA A 29 -16.57 -16.66 63.33
N PHE A 30 -16.82 -15.73 64.25
CA PHE A 30 -16.25 -14.37 64.29
C PHE A 30 -14.96 -14.31 65.16
N GLN A 31 -14.06 -13.36 64.88
CA GLN A 31 -13.71 -12.28 65.83
C GLN A 31 -12.81 -11.17 65.25
N LEU A 32 -13.07 -9.93 65.69
CA LEU A 32 -12.15 -8.77 65.70
C LEU A 32 -12.01 -8.34 67.16
N PRO A 33 -10.88 -7.70 67.57
CA PRO A 33 -11.05 -6.30 68.00
C PRO A 33 -9.84 -5.34 67.90
N ARG A 34 -10.19 -4.05 67.75
CA ARG A 34 -9.62 -2.83 68.38
C ARG A 34 -8.38 -2.10 67.80
N ILE A 35 -8.53 -0.78 67.84
CA ILE A 35 -7.57 0.31 67.61
C ILE A 35 -7.48 1.14 68.91
N PRO A 36 -6.30 1.67 69.28
CA PRO A 36 -6.17 2.99 69.91
C PRO A 36 -5.17 3.88 69.14
N ARG A 37 -5.56 5.03 68.58
CA ARG A 37 -5.71 6.37 69.20
C ARG A 37 -4.44 7.24 69.16
N ILE A 38 -4.66 8.52 68.87
CA ILE A 38 -3.67 9.61 68.66
C ILE A 38 -3.55 10.47 69.93
N PRO A 39 -2.40 11.10 70.20
CA PRO A 39 -2.31 12.40 70.89
C PRO A 39 -1.74 13.52 69.99
N ILE A 40 -2.04 14.78 70.34
CA ILE A 40 -1.69 16.02 69.61
C ILE A 40 -0.99 17.00 70.55
N LEU A 41 -0.04 17.80 70.02
CA LEU A 41 0.42 19.18 70.39
C LEU A 41 1.89 19.33 69.91
N GLY A 42 2.29 20.34 69.12
CA GLY A 42 2.54 21.75 69.49
C GLY A 42 4.06 22.04 69.34
N THR A 43 4.62 23.25 69.13
CA THR A 43 4.11 24.64 68.99
C THR A 43 5.17 25.56 68.34
N GLY A 44 4.76 26.58 67.56
CA GLY A 44 5.58 27.78 67.23
C GLY A 44 6.59 27.66 66.05
N SER A 45 7.06 28.75 65.42
CA SER A 45 6.70 30.17 65.60
C SER A 45 6.79 31.05 64.31
N MET A 46 5.99 32.11 64.38
CA MET A 46 5.80 33.33 63.56
C MET A 46 7.01 34.01 62.88
N ARG A 47 6.80 34.49 61.62
CA ARG A 47 6.50 35.90 61.22
C ARG A 47 6.10 35.92 59.72
N GLN A 48 4.98 36.52 59.28
CA GLN A 48 4.74 37.95 58.97
C GLN A 48 5.68 38.51 57.87
N THR A 49 5.24 39.19 56.79
CA THR A 49 3.92 39.69 56.30
C THR A 49 4.01 39.89 54.77
N THR A 50 2.98 40.18 53.92
CA THR A 50 1.69 40.89 54.10
C THR A 50 0.70 40.55 52.95
N SER A 51 -0.62 40.51 53.25
CA SER A 51 -1.81 40.97 52.45
C SER A 51 -1.91 40.81 50.91
N LYS A 52 -3.07 40.64 50.25
CA LYS A 52 -4.54 40.46 50.51
C LYS A 52 -5.18 40.20 49.12
N ASN A 53 -6.42 39.76 48.86
CA ASN A 53 -7.62 39.30 49.60
C ASN A 53 -8.00 37.91 48.98
N ASP A 54 -8.98 37.07 49.37
CA ASP A 54 -10.24 37.10 50.14
C ASP A 54 -11.56 37.52 49.41
N VAL A 55 -12.71 36.83 49.52
CA VAL A 55 -13.04 35.41 49.87
C VAL A 55 -14.54 35.08 49.59
N HIS A 56 -14.97 33.82 49.82
CA HIS A 56 -16.36 33.24 49.80
C HIS A 56 -16.89 32.69 48.44
N ARG A 57 -17.41 31.43 48.26
CA ARG A 57 -17.92 30.32 49.13
C ARG A 57 -19.35 30.59 49.67
N VAL A 58 -20.37 29.69 49.71
CA VAL A 58 -20.44 28.22 49.90
C VAL A 58 -21.60 27.54 49.04
N PRO A 59 -22.38 26.43 49.36
CA PRO A 59 -22.65 25.35 48.37
C PRO A 59 -24.14 24.85 48.24
N HIS A 60 -24.34 23.53 47.99
CA HIS A 60 -25.57 22.66 47.99
C HIS A 60 -26.21 22.31 46.61
N GLN A 61 -26.79 21.11 46.33
CA GLN A 61 -26.58 19.72 46.85
C GLN A 61 -27.31 18.64 45.98
N CYS A 62 -26.77 17.40 45.95
CA CYS A 62 -27.43 16.07 45.78
C CYS A 62 -28.43 15.67 44.64
N ALA A 63 -28.31 14.38 44.24
CA ALA A 63 -29.35 13.43 43.76
C ALA A 63 -29.97 13.58 42.34
N ALA A 64 -30.47 12.52 41.65
CA ALA A 64 -30.28 11.05 41.74
C ALA A 64 -30.94 10.29 40.54
N LYS A 65 -30.76 8.95 40.48
CA LYS A 65 -31.34 7.92 39.57
C LYS A 65 -30.67 7.79 38.20
N ASN A 66 -30.19 6.63 37.69
CA ASN A 66 -30.48 5.17 37.77
C ASN A 66 -31.55 4.59 36.82
N SER A 67 -31.07 3.91 35.75
CA SER A 67 -31.38 2.50 35.34
C SER A 67 -32.78 2.14 34.80
N ARG A 68 -33.04 1.11 33.96
CA ARG A 68 -32.33 -0.11 33.44
C ARG A 68 -32.67 -0.26 31.93
N ARG A 69 -32.04 -1.01 30.99
CA ARG A 69 -31.26 -2.29 30.88
C ARG A 69 -32.08 -3.61 30.73
N ALA A 70 -31.61 -4.51 29.83
CA ALA A 70 -32.05 -5.90 29.50
C ALA A 70 -33.31 -6.06 28.58
N ARG A 71 -33.47 -7.08 27.70
CA ARG A 71 -32.68 -8.29 27.25
C ARG A 71 -33.19 -8.73 25.84
N VAL A 72 -32.33 -9.07 24.87
CA VAL A 72 -31.84 -10.41 24.40
C VAL A 72 -32.82 -11.26 23.52
N ALA A 73 -32.26 -11.79 22.42
CA ALA A 73 -32.82 -12.42 21.21
C ALA A 73 -33.62 -13.76 21.32
N ALA A 74 -34.36 -14.14 20.25
CA ALA A 74 -34.06 -15.32 19.38
C ALA A 74 -35.14 -15.68 18.30
N PHE A 75 -34.66 -16.13 17.12
CA PHE A 75 -35.21 -17.14 16.17
C PHE A 75 -36.55 -17.02 15.37
N CYS A 76 -36.39 -17.00 14.03
CA CYS A 76 -37.09 -17.78 12.98
C CYS A 76 -38.51 -17.49 12.40
N ARG A 77 -38.54 -17.52 11.04
CA ARG A 77 -39.59 -17.94 10.06
C ARG A 77 -40.70 -16.97 9.57
N VAL A 78 -40.52 -16.52 8.31
CA VAL A 78 -41.39 -16.72 7.11
C VAL A 78 -42.85 -16.20 7.07
N THR A 79 -43.21 -15.57 5.94
CA THR A 79 -44.55 -15.09 5.48
C THR A 79 -45.27 -14.00 6.30
N GLY A 80 -46.03 -13.07 5.71
CA GLY A 80 -46.20 -12.75 4.28
C GLY A 80 -47.31 -11.72 3.97
N MET A 81 -47.12 -10.94 2.89
CA MET A 81 -48.10 -10.30 1.99
C MET A 81 -49.39 -9.57 2.49
N TYR A 82 -49.52 -8.29 2.05
CA TYR A 82 -50.77 -7.57 1.67
C TYR A 82 -51.81 -7.24 2.79
N ALA A 83 -52.68 -6.22 2.70
CA ALA A 83 -52.75 -4.95 1.94
C ALA A 83 -53.96 -4.09 2.45
N CYS A 84 -54.25 -2.95 1.80
CA CYS A 84 -55.56 -2.22 1.80
C CYS A 84 -55.96 -1.40 3.06
N LEU A 85 -56.76 -0.30 3.00
CA LEU A 85 -57.30 0.51 1.88
C LEU A 85 -57.81 1.91 2.35
N LEU A 86 -57.44 2.98 1.61
CA LEU A 86 -58.23 4.17 1.15
C LEU A 86 -59.07 5.09 2.09
N ILE A 87 -59.71 6.10 1.45
CA ILE A 87 -60.51 7.25 1.96
C ILE A 87 -59.62 8.41 2.47
N GLY A 88 -59.87 9.71 2.21
CA GLY A 88 -60.92 10.41 1.43
C GLY A 88 -60.60 11.93 1.40
N ALA A 89 -61.30 12.75 0.58
CA ALA A 89 -60.83 14.11 0.21
C ALA A 89 -61.78 15.28 0.56
N VAL A 90 -61.26 16.52 0.32
CA VAL A 90 -61.93 17.84 0.20
C VAL A 90 -62.11 18.70 1.47
N ALA A 91 -61.41 19.85 1.48
CA ALA A 91 -61.89 21.16 1.95
C ALA A 91 -61.00 22.30 1.38
N MET A 92 -61.57 23.47 1.10
CA MET A 92 -60.85 24.76 0.85
C MET A 92 -61.26 25.78 1.92
N VAL A 93 -60.53 26.92 2.04
CA VAL A 93 -61.09 28.31 2.13
C VAL A 93 -60.04 29.39 2.53
N GLU A 94 -59.95 30.45 1.69
CA GLU A 94 -59.63 31.89 1.94
C GLU A 94 -58.24 32.51 2.29
N PHE A 95 -58.14 33.81 1.93
CA PHE A 95 -57.13 34.88 2.14
C PHE A 95 -55.67 34.64 1.72
N GLY A 96 -54.96 35.50 0.94
CA GLY A 96 -55.29 36.77 0.26
C GLY A 96 -54.88 38.05 1.02
N GLY A 97 -54.04 38.97 0.50
CA GLY A 97 -53.22 39.00 -0.73
C GLY A 97 -52.65 40.42 -1.05
N LEU A 98 -51.85 40.55 -2.13
CA LEU A 98 -51.37 41.82 -2.78
C LEU A 98 -50.34 42.68 -1.97
N ARG A 99 -49.48 43.56 -2.53
CA ARG A 99 -49.41 44.22 -3.87
C ARG A 99 -48.00 44.81 -4.23
N ASN A 100 -47.57 44.66 -5.50
CA ASN A 100 -46.81 45.59 -6.40
C ASN A 100 -45.41 46.22 -6.02
N LEU A 101 -44.37 46.13 -6.88
CA LEU A 101 -43.87 47.07 -7.97
C LEU A 101 -43.38 48.46 -7.45
N ALA A 102 -42.31 49.14 -7.92
CA ALA A 102 -41.12 48.92 -8.80
C ALA A 102 -40.15 50.15 -8.60
N GLU A 103 -39.08 50.54 -9.33
CA GLU A 103 -38.34 50.12 -10.56
C GLU A 103 -36.94 50.85 -10.66
N GLN A 104 -36.15 50.60 -11.73
CA GLN A 104 -35.08 51.43 -12.38
C GLN A 104 -33.85 52.06 -11.63
N HIS A 105 -32.65 51.64 -12.10
CA HIS A 105 -31.45 52.44 -12.47
C HIS A 105 -30.52 53.21 -11.46
N LEU A 106 -29.28 53.42 -11.97
CA LEU A 106 -28.21 54.39 -11.59
C LEU A 106 -27.27 54.12 -10.38
N ASN A 107 -26.20 53.38 -10.67
CA ASN A 107 -24.77 53.77 -10.58
C ASN A 107 -24.15 54.56 -9.39
N LEU A 108 -22.94 54.07 -9.02
CA LEU A 108 -21.71 54.77 -8.57
C LEU A 108 -21.35 54.92 -7.06
N THR A 109 -20.15 54.37 -6.78
CA THR A 109 -19.03 54.86 -5.93
C THR A 109 -18.85 54.54 -4.42
N THR A 110 -17.56 54.38 -4.11
CA THR A 110 -16.82 54.61 -2.83
C THR A 110 -16.92 53.64 -1.63
N HIS A 111 -15.90 52.76 -1.58
CA HIS A 111 -14.94 52.57 -0.47
C HIS A 111 -15.36 52.24 0.99
N ALA A 112 -14.91 51.04 1.41
CA ALA A 112 -13.95 50.80 2.51
C ALA A 112 -14.41 50.17 3.86
N SER A 113 -13.40 49.56 4.51
CA SER A 113 -13.29 49.08 5.91
C SER A 113 -14.09 47.85 6.40
N SER A 114 -13.32 46.76 6.60
CA SER A 114 -13.24 45.88 7.80
C SER A 114 -14.45 45.15 8.41
N LEU A 115 -14.24 43.85 8.66
CA LEU A 115 -14.70 43.03 9.83
C LEU A 115 -16.21 43.05 10.17
N ASP A 116 -16.93 41.91 10.22
CA ASP A 116 -16.56 40.65 10.88
C ASP A 116 -17.22 39.40 10.26
N LYS A 117 -16.81 38.20 10.73
CA LYS A 117 -17.54 36.93 10.48
C LYS A 117 -18.44 36.58 11.66
N PRO A 118 -19.59 35.92 11.39
CA PRO A 118 -19.69 34.53 11.87
C PRO A 118 -20.25 33.55 10.83
N ASN A 119 -19.99 32.26 11.03
CA ASN A 119 -20.46 31.18 10.16
C ASN A 119 -21.96 30.88 10.35
N VAL A 120 -22.70 30.74 9.25
CA VAL A 120 -23.90 29.89 9.19
C VAL A 120 -23.77 29.01 7.94
N ALA A 121 -24.05 27.71 8.08
CA ALA A 121 -23.92 26.76 6.98
C ALA A 121 -25.22 26.67 6.16
N SER A 122 -25.10 26.64 4.84
CA SER A 122 -26.15 26.17 3.94
C SER A 122 -25.56 25.24 2.88
N ARG A 123 -26.23 24.12 2.63
CA ARG A 123 -25.99 23.28 1.45
C ARG A 123 -26.77 23.91 0.30
N GLN A 124 -26.08 24.37 -0.76
CA GLN A 124 -26.73 24.53 -2.05
C GLN A 124 -25.73 24.38 -3.20
N ASP A 125 -25.91 23.26 -3.90
CA ASP A 125 -25.87 23.09 -5.35
C ASP A 125 -25.24 24.22 -6.19
N LYS A 126 -24.18 23.87 -6.93
CA LYS A 126 -23.56 24.72 -7.97
C LYS A 126 -23.01 23.87 -9.11
N THR A 127 -23.83 23.61 -10.12
CA THR A 127 -23.39 23.22 -11.46
C THR A 127 -22.34 24.20 -11.99
N ARG A 128 -21.08 23.78 -12.10
CA ARG A 128 -20.01 24.56 -12.73
C ARG A 128 -20.14 24.48 -14.26
N ARG A 129 -20.46 25.60 -14.92
CA ARG A 129 -20.07 25.78 -16.33
C ARG A 129 -18.56 25.88 -16.39
N ILE A 130 -17.92 24.97 -17.12
CA ILE A 130 -16.49 25.01 -17.44
C ILE A 130 -16.40 25.28 -18.95
N VAL A 131 -15.52 26.19 -19.36
CA VAL A 131 -15.15 26.33 -20.78
C VAL A 131 -14.10 25.28 -21.07
N VAL A 132 -14.44 24.27 -21.86
CA VAL A 132 -13.61 23.11 -22.17
C VAL A 132 -13.49 22.96 -23.68
N SER A 133 -12.26 22.92 -24.18
CA SER A 133 -11.97 22.26 -25.46
C SER A 133 -12.06 20.75 -25.25
N GLU A 134 -12.88 20.09 -26.05
CA GLU A 134 -13.12 18.64 -26.09
C GLU A 134 -11.82 17.82 -25.89
N THR A 135 -11.75 16.76 -25.07
CA THR A 135 -12.80 15.81 -24.65
C THR A 135 -12.67 15.37 -23.18
N ASN A 136 -13.80 15.00 -22.55
CA ASN A 136 -13.89 14.08 -21.39
C ASN A 136 -15.38 13.79 -21.09
N VAL A 137 -15.80 12.52 -21.15
CA VAL A 137 -17.13 12.09 -20.69
C VAL A 137 -16.99 11.46 -19.31
N LEU A 138 -17.27 12.24 -18.27
CA LEU A 138 -17.48 11.75 -16.90
C LEU A 138 -18.98 11.72 -16.62
N GLY A 139 -19.46 10.63 -16.03
CA GLY A 139 -20.89 10.32 -15.95
C GLY A 139 -21.73 11.35 -15.19
N GLY A 140 -22.95 11.58 -15.69
CA GLY A 140 -23.96 12.41 -15.01
C GLY A 140 -25.21 12.68 -15.86
N ASN A 141 -26.38 12.40 -15.28
CA ASN A 141 -27.74 12.73 -15.76
C ASN A 141 -28.37 11.83 -16.86
N PHE A 142 -28.71 10.59 -16.51
CA PHE A 142 -29.82 9.88 -17.14
C PHE A 142 -31.09 10.01 -16.30
N ARG A 143 -32.14 10.65 -16.84
CA ARG A 143 -33.59 10.46 -16.57
C ARG A 143 -34.42 11.70 -16.94
N THR A 144 -35.26 11.59 -17.97
CA THR A 144 -36.56 12.28 -18.04
C THR A 144 -37.60 11.29 -18.58
N HIS A 145 -38.80 11.28 -18.01
CA HIS A 145 -39.83 10.29 -18.37
C HIS A 145 -40.56 10.67 -19.67
N PRO A 146 -40.76 9.74 -20.62
CA PRO A 146 -41.77 9.90 -21.65
C PRO A 146 -43.18 9.64 -21.08
N THR A 147 -44.13 10.52 -21.36
CA THR A 147 -45.55 10.34 -21.03
C THR A 147 -46.21 9.30 -21.94
N PRO A 148 -47.12 8.45 -21.43
CA PRO A 148 -47.84 7.48 -22.26
C PRO A 148 -48.91 8.17 -23.10
N VAL A 149 -48.90 7.92 -24.41
CA VAL A 149 -49.99 8.30 -25.34
C VAL A 149 -50.58 7.02 -25.92
N HIS A 150 -51.91 6.91 -25.93
CA HIS A 150 -52.60 5.69 -26.36
C HIS A 150 -52.70 5.57 -27.90
N SER A 151 -52.46 4.35 -28.34
CA SER A 151 -52.72 3.73 -29.66
C SER A 151 -53.77 4.34 -30.58
N THR A 152 -53.45 4.32 -31.88
CA THR A 152 -54.22 3.55 -32.87
C THR A 152 -53.26 2.72 -33.75
N ARG A 153 -53.73 1.59 -34.28
CA ARG A 153 -53.02 0.83 -35.33
C ARG A 153 -53.34 1.43 -36.69
N ASP A 154 -52.39 1.35 -37.62
CA ASP A 154 -52.69 0.69 -38.90
C ASP A 154 -51.41 0.11 -39.53
N VAL A 155 -51.57 -0.81 -40.49
CA VAL A 155 -50.46 -1.62 -41.04
C VAL A 155 -50.14 -1.22 -42.49
N LEU A 156 -48.90 -0.82 -42.74
CA LEU A 156 -48.30 -0.80 -44.08
C LEU A 156 -46.85 -1.28 -44.02
N SER A 157 -46.54 -2.36 -44.74
CA SER A 157 -45.23 -3.00 -44.73
C SER A 157 -44.31 -2.43 -45.80
N THR A 158 -43.40 -1.53 -45.42
CA THR A 158 -42.15 -1.29 -46.16
C THR A 158 -41.05 -2.23 -45.67
N PRO A 159 -40.05 -2.56 -46.50
CA PRO A 159 -38.94 -3.41 -46.07
C PRO A 159 -38.09 -2.66 -45.04
N SER A 160 -38.20 -3.03 -43.76
CA SER A 160 -37.30 -2.54 -42.73
C SER A 160 -35.87 -2.91 -43.09
N GLN A 161 -35.05 -1.89 -43.36
CA GLN A 161 -33.61 -2.05 -43.44
C GLN A 161 -33.13 -2.45 -42.05
N SER A 162 -32.78 -3.74 -41.89
CA SER A 162 -32.77 -4.44 -40.61
C SER A 162 -32.12 -3.63 -39.48
N ALA A 163 -32.93 -3.20 -38.53
CA ALA A 163 -32.41 -2.76 -37.23
C ALA A 163 -31.60 -3.91 -36.65
N ARG A 164 -30.32 -3.67 -36.40
CA ARG A 164 -29.31 -4.69 -36.11
C ARG A 164 -28.44 -4.16 -35.00
N LEU A 165 -28.42 -4.83 -33.86
CA LEU A 165 -27.47 -4.54 -32.80
C LEU A 165 -26.04 -4.77 -33.32
N VAL A 166 -25.18 -3.77 -33.16
CA VAL A 166 -23.79 -3.80 -33.62
C VAL A 166 -22.88 -3.53 -32.43
N ILE A 167 -21.83 -4.35 -32.26
CA ILE A 167 -20.68 -3.93 -31.44
C ILE A 167 -19.92 -2.89 -32.25
N ALA A 168 -19.90 -1.64 -31.78
CA ALA A 168 -19.37 -0.50 -32.53
C ALA A 168 -17.89 -0.24 -32.21
N GLU A 169 -17.49 -0.33 -30.95
CA GLU A 169 -16.12 -0.08 -30.50
C GLU A 169 -15.80 -1.01 -29.31
N VAL A 170 -14.55 -1.48 -29.20
CA VAL A 170 -14.10 -2.32 -28.08
C VAL A 170 -12.73 -1.85 -27.61
N GLN A 171 -12.59 -1.53 -26.31
CA GLN A 171 -11.28 -1.29 -25.70
C GLN A 171 -10.82 -2.53 -24.92
N VAL A 172 -9.65 -3.04 -25.32
CA VAL A 172 -8.94 -4.07 -24.57
C VAL A 172 -7.68 -3.42 -24.01
N ALA A 173 -7.42 -3.61 -22.72
CA ALA A 173 -6.43 -2.85 -21.95
C ALA A 173 -6.77 -1.34 -21.78
N ASN A 174 -7.98 -1.04 -21.30
CA ASN A 174 -8.42 0.31 -20.90
C ASN A 174 -7.34 1.10 -20.12
N ALA A 175 -7.08 2.35 -20.52
CA ALA A 175 -6.12 3.27 -19.90
C ALA A 175 -6.80 4.27 -18.94
N GLY A 176 -7.98 3.91 -18.44
CA GLY A 176 -8.80 4.73 -17.55
C GLY A 176 -9.29 6.01 -18.20
N GLU A 177 -9.49 6.00 -19.53
CA GLU A 177 -10.36 6.96 -20.22
C GLU A 177 -11.81 6.78 -19.75
N ILE A 178 -12.18 5.55 -19.39
CA ILE A 178 -13.46 5.20 -18.74
C ILE A 178 -13.17 4.44 -17.44
N VAL A 179 -13.93 4.76 -16.39
CA VAL A 179 -13.91 4.05 -15.10
C VAL A 179 -15.28 3.42 -14.82
N ASP A 180 -15.28 2.37 -14.02
CA ASP A 180 -16.51 1.78 -13.43
C ASP A 180 -16.85 2.43 -12.08
N TRP A 181 -18.00 2.08 -11.51
CA TRP A 181 -18.46 2.58 -10.20
C TRP A 181 -17.54 2.22 -9.00
N GLU A 182 -16.73 1.15 -9.09
CA GLU A 182 -15.68 0.83 -8.10
C GLU A 182 -14.41 1.73 -8.29
N GLY A 183 -14.40 2.63 -9.27
CA GLY A 183 -13.22 3.39 -9.69
C GLY A 183 -12.14 2.49 -10.28
N GLY A 184 -12.53 1.35 -10.84
CA GLY A 184 -11.73 0.45 -11.65
C GLY A 184 -11.66 0.91 -13.11
N CYS A 185 -10.96 0.14 -13.95
CA CYS A 185 -10.89 0.39 -15.39
C CYS A 185 -10.99 -0.96 -16.13
N PRO A 186 -12.20 -1.53 -16.28
CA PRO A 186 -12.41 -2.76 -17.04
C PRO A 186 -12.16 -2.55 -18.53
N ASP A 187 -11.89 -3.63 -19.24
CA ASP A 187 -12.07 -3.64 -20.70
C ASP A 187 -13.55 -3.34 -21.01
N TRP A 188 -13.86 -2.63 -22.10
CA TRP A 188 -15.25 -2.23 -22.40
C TRP A 188 -15.63 -2.47 -23.86
N ILE A 189 -16.94 -2.64 -24.06
CA ILE A 189 -17.61 -3.02 -25.29
C ILE A 189 -18.73 -2.01 -25.50
N GLU A 190 -18.72 -1.29 -26.62
CA GLU A 190 -19.83 -0.43 -26.99
C GLU A 190 -20.81 -1.16 -27.90
N LEU A 191 -22.08 -1.12 -27.55
CA LEU A 191 -23.20 -1.58 -28.37
C LEU A 191 -23.94 -0.37 -28.96
N TRP A 192 -24.27 -0.44 -30.24
CA TRP A 192 -24.95 0.62 -30.99
C TRP A 192 -26.20 0.08 -31.69
N ASN A 193 -27.28 0.88 -31.67
CA ASN A 193 -28.43 0.71 -32.54
C ASN A 193 -28.34 1.68 -33.73
N PRO A 194 -27.81 1.28 -34.91
CA PRO A 194 -27.77 2.12 -36.10
C PRO A 194 -29.15 2.33 -36.77
N GLY A 195 -30.22 1.72 -36.25
CA GLY A 195 -31.56 1.80 -36.84
C GLY A 195 -32.31 3.09 -36.50
N GLU A 196 -33.26 3.48 -37.36
CA GLU A 196 -34.18 4.61 -37.15
C GLU A 196 -35.32 4.30 -36.14
N GLN A 197 -35.32 3.11 -35.54
CA GLN A 197 -36.37 2.62 -34.62
C GLN A 197 -35.74 2.04 -33.34
N PRO A 198 -36.43 2.07 -32.19
CA PRO A 198 -35.95 1.43 -30.97
C PRO A 198 -35.69 -0.06 -31.18
N PHE A 199 -34.59 -0.56 -30.60
CA PHE A 199 -34.15 -1.94 -30.72
C PHE A 199 -34.13 -2.63 -29.35
N ASP A 200 -34.81 -3.77 -29.22
CA ASP A 200 -34.77 -4.59 -28.00
C ASP A 200 -33.59 -5.57 -28.06
N ALA A 201 -32.56 -5.28 -27.27
CA ALA A 201 -31.38 -6.11 -27.08
C ALA A 201 -31.57 -7.17 -25.98
N THR A 202 -32.74 -7.23 -25.34
CA THR A 202 -32.99 -8.13 -24.20
C THR A 202 -32.80 -9.59 -24.57
N GLY A 203 -31.89 -10.26 -23.86
CA GLY A 203 -31.64 -11.69 -24.05
C GLY A 203 -30.83 -12.06 -25.29
N TRP A 204 -30.21 -11.10 -25.97
CA TRP A 204 -29.00 -11.33 -26.78
C TRP A 204 -27.85 -11.82 -25.88
N TYR A 205 -26.73 -12.24 -26.47
CA TYR A 205 -25.57 -12.75 -25.72
C TYR A 205 -24.25 -12.15 -26.21
N LEU A 206 -23.30 -11.99 -25.29
CA LEU A 206 -21.89 -11.70 -25.57
C LEU A 206 -21.02 -12.88 -25.11
N THR A 207 -19.99 -13.21 -25.88
CA THR A 207 -18.98 -14.20 -25.49
C THR A 207 -17.61 -13.90 -26.10
N ASP A 208 -16.55 -14.29 -25.40
CA ASP A 208 -15.16 -14.34 -25.86
C ASP A 208 -14.79 -15.70 -26.49
N ARG A 209 -15.72 -16.68 -26.52
CA ARG A 209 -15.45 -18.05 -27.03
C ARG A 209 -16.58 -18.65 -27.86
N LEU A 210 -16.24 -19.13 -29.05
CA LEU A 210 -17.13 -19.91 -29.93
C LEU A 210 -17.63 -21.22 -29.31
N ASP A 211 -16.90 -21.84 -28.38
CA ASP A 211 -17.37 -23.05 -27.66
C ASP A 211 -18.46 -22.75 -26.63
N LYS A 212 -18.72 -21.47 -26.32
CA LYS A 212 -19.67 -21.00 -25.30
C LYS A 212 -20.44 -19.77 -25.77
N LEU A 213 -21.27 -19.94 -26.80
CA LEU A 213 -22.10 -18.86 -27.37
C LEU A 213 -23.07 -18.18 -26.38
N GLN A 214 -23.39 -18.82 -25.24
CA GLN A 214 -24.32 -18.32 -24.22
C GLN A 214 -23.61 -17.77 -22.96
N LYS A 215 -22.35 -17.28 -23.08
CA LYS A 215 -21.51 -16.99 -21.91
C LYS A 215 -22.08 -15.90 -20.99
N TRP A 216 -22.39 -14.73 -21.53
CA TRP A 216 -23.13 -13.68 -20.82
C TRP A 216 -24.39 -13.30 -21.60
N ARG A 217 -25.51 -13.15 -20.90
CA ARG A 217 -26.79 -12.76 -21.49
C ARG A 217 -27.02 -11.28 -21.21
N ILE A 218 -27.29 -10.51 -22.25
CA ILE A 218 -27.70 -9.11 -22.11
C ILE A 218 -29.02 -9.08 -21.31
N PRO A 219 -29.11 -8.29 -20.22
CA PRO A 219 -30.32 -8.15 -19.40
C PRO A 219 -31.40 -7.34 -20.16
N THR A 220 -32.39 -6.79 -19.47
CA THR A 220 -33.37 -5.89 -20.09
C THR A 220 -32.65 -4.65 -20.63
N LEU A 221 -32.60 -4.50 -21.94
CA LEU A 221 -31.92 -3.39 -22.62
C LEU A 221 -32.67 -3.04 -23.90
N ILE A 222 -33.21 -1.81 -23.96
CA ILE A 222 -33.85 -1.25 -25.15
C ILE A 222 -33.04 -0.01 -25.54
N LEU A 223 -32.56 0.02 -26.78
CA LEU A 223 -31.79 1.14 -27.33
C LEU A 223 -32.67 1.98 -28.26
N ALA A 224 -32.74 3.28 -28.02
CA ALA A 224 -33.38 4.26 -28.90
C ALA A 224 -32.68 4.34 -30.28
N PRO A 225 -33.28 5.00 -31.29
CA PRO A 225 -32.65 5.21 -32.58
C PRO A 225 -31.29 5.91 -32.46
N ASN A 226 -30.26 5.36 -33.11
CA ASN A 226 -28.86 5.81 -33.04
C ASN A 226 -28.20 5.75 -31.63
N GLU A 227 -28.83 5.14 -30.63
CA GLU A 227 -28.28 5.11 -29.25
C GLU A 227 -27.09 4.15 -29.12
N ARG A 228 -26.11 4.56 -28.30
CA ARG A 228 -24.90 3.81 -27.93
C ARG A 228 -24.88 3.57 -26.42
N VAL A 229 -24.43 2.40 -25.99
CA VAL A 229 -24.28 2.05 -24.57
C VAL A 229 -22.98 1.27 -24.33
N LEU A 230 -22.37 1.48 -23.18
CA LEU A 230 -21.14 0.79 -22.76
C LEU A 230 -21.47 -0.44 -21.92
N VAL A 231 -20.70 -1.52 -22.14
CA VAL A 231 -20.73 -2.76 -21.37
C VAL A 231 -19.31 -3.10 -20.93
N PHE A 232 -19.06 -3.09 -19.63
CA PHE A 232 -17.77 -3.42 -19.03
C PHE A 232 -17.54 -4.94 -18.98
N ALA A 233 -16.50 -5.43 -19.63
CA ALA A 233 -16.00 -6.78 -19.43
C ALA A 233 -15.14 -6.84 -18.14
N SER A 234 -15.81 -6.72 -16.99
CA SER A 234 -15.16 -6.70 -15.66
C SER A 234 -15.14 -8.07 -14.96
N GLY A 235 -15.89 -9.06 -15.43
CA GLY A 235 -16.04 -10.35 -14.76
C GLY A 235 -16.84 -10.28 -13.46
N TYR A 236 -17.72 -9.28 -13.31
CA TYR A 236 -18.55 -9.09 -12.12
C TYR A 236 -19.98 -9.64 -12.24
N ASP A 237 -20.48 -9.85 -13.47
CA ASP A 237 -21.86 -10.31 -13.75
C ASP A 237 -22.93 -9.45 -13.03
N PHE A 238 -22.85 -8.14 -13.23
CA PHE A 238 -23.63 -7.11 -12.54
C PHE A 238 -24.31 -6.18 -13.54
N PHE A 239 -25.49 -5.66 -13.21
CA PHE A 239 -26.14 -4.59 -13.97
C PHE A 239 -27.14 -3.83 -13.09
N ASP A 240 -27.32 -2.55 -13.37
CA ASP A 240 -28.39 -1.70 -12.82
C ASP A 240 -28.93 -0.72 -13.90
N GLU A 241 -29.33 0.50 -13.51
CA GLU A 241 -29.76 1.55 -14.45
C GLU A 241 -28.61 2.39 -15.01
N GLU A 242 -27.38 2.26 -14.48
CA GLU A 242 -26.22 3.10 -14.82
C GLU A 242 -25.09 2.31 -15.49
N GLU A 243 -24.77 1.09 -15.03
CA GLU A 243 -23.67 0.28 -15.58
C GLU A 243 -24.07 -1.17 -15.94
N LEU A 244 -23.45 -1.71 -17.00
CA LEU A 244 -23.62 -3.09 -17.48
C LEU A 244 -22.27 -3.83 -17.40
N HIS A 245 -22.20 -4.96 -16.70
CA HIS A 245 -20.97 -5.75 -16.54
C HIS A 245 -21.12 -7.22 -16.93
N THR A 246 -20.25 -7.70 -17.81
CA THR A 246 -20.24 -9.13 -18.18
C THR A 246 -19.62 -10.01 -17.09
N ASN A 247 -19.89 -11.31 -17.16
CA ASN A 247 -19.24 -12.34 -16.33
C ASN A 247 -17.84 -12.75 -16.81
N PHE A 248 -17.24 -11.98 -17.73
CA PHE A 248 -15.89 -12.22 -18.23
C PHE A 248 -15.07 -10.93 -18.40
N ARG A 249 -13.79 -11.10 -18.74
CA ARG A 249 -12.85 -10.02 -19.08
C ARG A 249 -12.24 -10.33 -20.44
N LEU A 250 -11.77 -9.30 -21.14
CA LEU A 250 -11.14 -9.49 -22.45
C LEU A 250 -9.64 -9.78 -22.32
N SER A 251 -9.12 -10.67 -23.16
CA SER A 251 -7.69 -10.96 -23.27
C SER A 251 -7.00 -9.99 -24.21
N LYS A 252 -5.84 -9.48 -23.79
CA LYS A 252 -4.98 -8.60 -24.61
C LYS A 252 -4.34 -9.28 -25.82
N SER A 253 -4.55 -10.58 -26.02
CA SER A 253 -3.84 -11.37 -27.03
C SER A 253 -4.76 -12.38 -27.75
N GLY A 254 -5.15 -12.04 -28.98
CA GLY A 254 -5.58 -13.00 -30.00
C GLY A 254 -6.91 -13.73 -29.77
N GLU A 255 -7.82 -13.18 -28.96
CA GLU A 255 -9.18 -13.71 -28.84
C GLU A 255 -10.16 -13.02 -29.81
N SER A 256 -11.46 -13.27 -29.67
CA SER A 256 -12.49 -12.59 -30.43
C SER A 256 -13.76 -12.42 -29.59
N LEU A 257 -14.40 -11.26 -29.71
CA LEU A 257 -15.69 -11.00 -29.09
C LEU A 257 -16.80 -11.29 -30.10
N HIS A 258 -17.80 -12.05 -29.66
CA HIS A 258 -18.93 -12.47 -30.48
C HIS A 258 -20.24 -11.94 -29.88
N LEU A 259 -21.05 -11.28 -30.72
CA LEU A 259 -22.44 -10.97 -30.46
C LEU A 259 -23.30 -12.11 -31.00
N VAL A 260 -24.19 -12.66 -30.18
CA VAL A 260 -25.01 -13.84 -30.52
C VAL A 260 -26.49 -13.54 -30.29
N ARG A 261 -27.34 -13.99 -31.22
CA ARG A 261 -28.79 -13.77 -31.18
C ARG A 261 -29.46 -14.47 -29.98
N PRO A 262 -30.70 -14.07 -29.60
CA PRO A 262 -31.51 -14.77 -28.62
C PRO A 262 -31.84 -16.25 -28.96
N ASP A 263 -31.61 -16.68 -30.21
CA ASP A 263 -31.68 -18.10 -30.62
C ASP A 263 -30.54 -18.97 -30.06
N LYS A 264 -29.51 -18.36 -29.46
CA LYS A 264 -28.35 -18.99 -28.79
C LYS A 264 -27.35 -19.73 -29.70
N THR A 265 -27.52 -19.61 -31.02
CA THR A 265 -26.75 -20.35 -32.03
C THR A 265 -26.17 -19.45 -33.14
N THR A 266 -26.87 -18.39 -33.52
CA THR A 266 -26.47 -17.48 -34.59
C THR A 266 -25.54 -16.40 -34.04
N VAL A 267 -24.27 -16.46 -34.43
CA VAL A 267 -23.32 -15.36 -34.25
C VAL A 267 -23.70 -14.23 -35.22
N GLU A 268 -24.16 -13.10 -34.70
CA GLU A 268 -24.53 -11.92 -35.48
C GLU A 268 -23.30 -11.17 -35.98
N GLN A 269 -22.30 -11.04 -35.10
CA GLN A 269 -21.07 -10.31 -35.35
C GLN A 269 -19.93 -10.97 -34.58
N THR A 270 -18.75 -11.00 -35.20
CA THR A 270 -17.48 -11.26 -34.54
C THR A 270 -16.58 -10.04 -34.71
N ILE A 271 -15.92 -9.61 -33.65
CA ILE A 271 -14.78 -8.69 -33.70
C ILE A 271 -13.54 -9.45 -33.22
N PRO A 272 -12.49 -9.62 -34.06
CA PRO A 272 -11.22 -10.15 -33.60
C PRO A 272 -10.49 -9.09 -32.75
N LEU A 273 -9.94 -9.50 -31.61
CA LEU A 273 -9.37 -8.61 -30.59
C LEU A 273 -7.88 -8.84 -30.38
N GLY A 274 -7.19 -7.80 -29.88
CA GLY A 274 -5.85 -7.91 -29.30
C GLY A 274 -4.77 -8.40 -30.26
N MET A 275 -4.21 -7.51 -31.09
CA MET A 275 -2.94 -7.80 -31.74
C MET A 275 -1.82 -8.04 -30.69
N PRO A 276 -0.76 -8.79 -31.03
CA PRO A 276 0.43 -8.85 -30.19
C PRO A 276 1.02 -7.46 -29.92
N ASN A 277 1.39 -7.18 -28.66
CA ASN A 277 2.02 -5.93 -28.22
C ASN A 277 1.16 -4.64 -28.35
N VAL A 278 -0.17 -4.76 -28.31
CA VAL A 278 -1.08 -3.60 -28.20
C VAL A 278 -0.81 -2.82 -26.91
N GLY A 279 -0.68 -1.49 -27.05
CA GLY A 279 -0.54 -0.58 -25.91
C GLY A 279 -1.84 -0.41 -25.12
N HIS A 280 -1.75 0.07 -23.88
CA HIS A 280 -2.92 0.51 -23.13
C HIS A 280 -3.63 1.68 -23.85
N GLY A 281 -4.95 1.72 -23.75
CA GLY A 281 -5.79 2.81 -24.29
C GLY A 281 -6.22 2.62 -25.76
N VAL A 282 -5.98 1.45 -26.36
CA VAL A 282 -6.30 1.19 -27.77
C VAL A 282 -7.69 0.59 -27.93
N THR A 283 -8.53 1.20 -28.77
CA THR A 283 -9.83 0.66 -29.18
C THR A 283 -9.81 0.06 -30.58
N PHE A 284 -10.75 -0.85 -30.83
CA PHE A 284 -10.92 -1.55 -32.10
C PHE A 284 -12.33 -1.33 -32.66
N GLY A 285 -12.43 -1.04 -33.95
CA GLY A 285 -13.70 -0.90 -34.67
C GLY A 285 -14.27 -2.22 -35.21
N PRO A 286 -15.43 -2.17 -35.88
CA PRO A 286 -16.08 -3.35 -36.44
C PRO A 286 -15.27 -3.92 -37.61
N SER A 287 -14.75 -5.14 -37.46
CA SER A 287 -14.01 -5.84 -38.51
C SER A 287 -14.28 -7.34 -38.45
N ALA A 288 -14.42 -7.97 -39.63
CA ALA A 288 -14.79 -9.39 -39.74
C ALA A 288 -13.59 -10.34 -39.88
N THR A 289 -12.35 -9.84 -40.00
CA THR A 289 -11.17 -10.65 -40.37
C THR A 289 -9.91 -10.33 -39.58
N ILE A 290 -9.51 -9.05 -39.51
CA ILE A 290 -8.28 -8.60 -38.84
C ILE A 290 -8.67 -7.46 -37.89
N PRO A 291 -8.16 -7.41 -36.64
CA PRO A 291 -8.43 -6.29 -35.74
C PRO A 291 -8.03 -4.97 -36.40
N LYS A 292 -8.93 -3.99 -36.42
CA LYS A 292 -8.61 -2.64 -36.87
C LYS A 292 -8.58 -1.70 -35.66
N PRO A 293 -7.40 -1.25 -35.21
CA PRO A 293 -7.36 -0.21 -34.19
C PRO A 293 -7.89 1.10 -34.76
N LEU A 294 -8.56 1.88 -33.92
CA LEU A 294 -8.98 3.25 -34.24
C LEU A 294 -7.85 4.24 -33.92
N ALA A 295 -7.88 5.42 -34.53
CA ALA A 295 -6.87 6.46 -34.28
C ALA A 295 -6.79 6.90 -32.80
N TYR A 296 -7.93 6.90 -32.09
CA TYR A 296 -8.10 7.19 -30.67
C TYR A 296 -9.47 6.65 -30.19
N PRO A 297 -9.68 6.44 -28.86
CA PRO A 297 -10.97 6.03 -28.31
C PRO A 297 -12.10 7.04 -28.53
N THR A 298 -13.29 6.54 -28.85
CA THR A 298 -14.49 7.35 -29.16
C THR A 298 -15.79 6.88 -28.44
N PRO A 299 -15.76 6.60 -27.12
CA PRO A 299 -16.92 6.08 -26.40
C PRO A 299 -18.12 7.04 -26.40
N LEU A 300 -19.29 6.47 -26.62
CA LEU A 300 -20.59 7.11 -26.79
C LEU A 300 -20.64 8.13 -27.96
N ALA A 301 -19.67 8.07 -28.87
CA ALA A 301 -19.51 9.00 -29.99
C ALA A 301 -19.38 8.26 -31.33
N MET A 302 -19.19 8.99 -32.44
CA MET A 302 -18.88 8.38 -33.72
C MET A 302 -17.42 7.88 -33.71
N ASN A 303 -17.20 6.66 -34.18
CA ASN A 303 -15.89 6.02 -34.23
C ASN A 303 -14.83 6.90 -34.93
N ALA A 304 -13.65 7.01 -34.33
CA ALA A 304 -12.47 7.57 -35.00
C ALA A 304 -12.05 6.71 -36.21
N PRO A 305 -11.28 7.25 -37.19
CA PRO A 305 -10.89 6.49 -38.38
C PRO A 305 -10.05 5.24 -38.08
N ASP A 306 -10.26 4.20 -38.89
CA ASP A 306 -9.41 3.00 -38.96
C ASP A 306 -7.94 3.37 -39.22
N VAL A 307 -7.01 2.70 -38.54
CA VAL A 307 -5.56 2.85 -38.77
C VAL A 307 -4.82 1.51 -38.90
N VAL A 308 -3.76 1.47 -39.72
CA VAL A 308 -2.98 0.25 -40.04
C VAL A 308 -1.93 -0.10 -38.98
N GLY A 309 -2.39 -0.16 -37.72
CA GLY A 309 -1.59 -0.54 -36.56
C GLY A 309 -0.89 0.64 -35.87
N PHE A 310 0.25 0.34 -35.25
CA PHE A 310 0.89 1.20 -34.26
C PHE A 310 2.14 1.91 -34.80
N LYS A 311 2.43 3.09 -34.26
CA LYS A 311 3.77 3.69 -34.31
C LYS A 311 4.62 3.09 -33.18
N LYS A 312 5.86 2.72 -33.48
CA LYS A 312 6.86 2.33 -32.48
C LYS A 312 7.12 3.49 -31.50
N ALA A 313 7.69 3.18 -30.34
CA ALA A 313 8.04 4.18 -29.33
C ALA A 313 9.05 5.20 -29.88
N VAL A 314 9.04 6.41 -29.32
CA VAL A 314 10.14 7.37 -29.50
C VAL A 314 11.31 6.91 -28.64
N HIS A 315 12.48 6.75 -29.26
CA HIS A 315 13.74 6.48 -28.59
C HIS A 315 14.51 7.79 -28.42
N CYS A 316 15.20 7.93 -27.30
CA CYS A 316 16.13 9.01 -27.03
C CYS A 316 17.54 8.43 -26.88
N SER A 317 18.55 9.09 -27.47
CA SER A 317 19.95 8.63 -27.44
C SER A 317 20.57 8.55 -26.05
N HIS A 318 19.99 9.25 -25.07
CA HIS A 318 20.43 9.25 -23.68
C HIS A 318 19.32 8.76 -22.72
N ALA A 319 19.74 8.14 -21.61
CA ALA A 319 18.87 7.88 -20.46
C ALA A 319 18.83 9.11 -19.54
N SER A 320 17.77 9.26 -18.76
CA SER A 320 17.59 10.34 -17.79
C SER A 320 18.75 10.35 -16.79
N CYS A 321 19.36 11.51 -16.57
CA CYS A 321 20.60 11.65 -15.80
C CYS A 321 20.73 13.02 -15.11
N LEU A 322 21.62 13.04 -14.11
CA LEU A 322 22.24 14.25 -13.58
C LEU A 322 23.45 14.58 -14.47
N PHE A 323 23.72 15.85 -14.75
CA PHE A 323 24.86 16.27 -15.58
C PHE A 323 25.45 17.63 -15.18
N GLU A 324 26.73 17.82 -15.54
CA GLU A 324 27.50 19.06 -15.35
C GLU A 324 28.08 19.60 -16.68
N THR A 325 28.13 18.79 -17.74
CA THR A 325 28.71 19.15 -19.04
C THR A 325 27.67 19.03 -20.14
N ASP A 326 27.56 20.05 -20.99
CA ASP A 326 26.66 20.10 -22.14
C ASP A 326 26.81 18.89 -23.07
N PHE A 327 25.68 18.40 -23.57
CA PHE A 327 25.63 17.30 -24.54
C PHE A 327 24.46 17.45 -25.50
N THR A 328 24.37 16.57 -26.51
CA THR A 328 23.31 16.62 -27.52
C THR A 328 22.47 15.35 -27.53
N VAL A 329 21.16 15.51 -27.37
CA VAL A 329 20.15 14.46 -27.41
C VAL A 329 19.58 14.32 -28.82
N GLN A 330 19.44 13.07 -29.28
CA GLN A 330 18.73 12.74 -30.50
C GLN A 330 17.46 11.96 -30.16
N LEU A 331 16.35 12.34 -30.78
CA LEU A 331 15.10 11.59 -30.75
C LEU A 331 14.93 10.84 -32.08
N THR A 332 14.53 9.58 -32.03
CA THR A 332 14.29 8.75 -33.22
C THR A 332 13.01 7.93 -33.08
N CYS A 333 12.41 7.56 -34.22
CA CYS A 333 11.32 6.61 -34.29
C CYS A 333 11.50 5.75 -35.54
N ASP A 334 11.60 4.44 -35.35
CA ASP A 334 11.71 3.41 -36.39
C ASP A 334 10.48 3.32 -37.33
N THR A 335 9.45 4.14 -37.15
CA THR A 335 8.24 4.11 -37.98
C THR A 335 8.43 5.07 -39.16
N PRO A 336 8.36 4.60 -40.43
CA PRO A 336 8.43 5.49 -41.58
C PRO A 336 7.40 6.64 -41.48
N GLU A 337 7.79 7.81 -41.98
CA GLU A 337 6.96 9.03 -42.09
C GLU A 337 6.41 9.59 -40.75
N ALA A 338 6.78 9.00 -39.61
CA ALA A 338 6.27 9.43 -38.31
C ALA A 338 6.92 10.74 -37.82
N VAL A 339 6.08 11.74 -37.56
CA VAL A 339 6.50 13.06 -37.08
C VAL A 339 6.66 13.01 -35.56
N ILE A 340 7.88 13.15 -35.05
CA ILE A 340 8.11 13.28 -33.60
C ILE A 340 7.74 14.70 -33.17
N ARG A 341 6.85 14.81 -32.16
CA ARG A 341 6.61 16.07 -31.43
C ARG A 341 7.02 15.93 -29.98
N TYR A 342 7.41 17.05 -29.37
CA TYR A 342 7.84 17.10 -27.98
C TYR A 342 7.42 18.39 -27.26
N THR A 343 7.54 18.34 -25.93
CA THR A 343 7.33 19.43 -24.98
C THR A 343 8.44 19.39 -23.93
N THR A 344 8.73 20.54 -23.30
CA THR A 344 9.79 20.72 -22.30
C THR A 344 9.29 21.28 -20.96
N ASP A 345 8.00 21.58 -20.86
CA ASP A 345 7.28 22.19 -19.73
C ASP A 345 6.55 21.16 -18.84
N GLY A 346 6.70 19.86 -19.15
CA GLY A 346 5.99 18.79 -18.48
C GLY A 346 4.58 18.51 -19.01
N SER A 347 4.04 19.26 -19.96
CA SER A 347 2.75 18.95 -20.62
C SER A 347 2.83 17.72 -21.53
N ILE A 348 1.70 17.11 -21.89
CA ILE A 348 1.69 15.99 -22.85
C ILE A 348 1.79 16.53 -24.28
N PRO A 349 2.76 16.09 -25.11
CA PRO A 349 2.83 16.49 -26.51
C PRO A 349 1.62 15.97 -27.30
N GLU A 350 1.02 16.84 -28.10
CA GLU A 350 -0.14 16.59 -28.96
C GLU A 350 0.02 17.18 -30.37
N GLU A 351 -0.76 16.65 -31.32
CA GLU A 351 -0.55 16.84 -32.77
C GLU A 351 -0.90 18.24 -33.28
N SER A 352 -1.73 19.00 -32.55
CA SER A 352 -2.19 20.33 -32.97
C SER A 352 -1.26 21.47 -32.57
N ASN A 353 -0.50 21.33 -31.47
CA ASN A 353 0.14 22.47 -30.78
C ASN A 353 1.63 22.28 -30.41
N SER A 354 2.13 21.04 -30.33
CA SER A 354 3.46 20.77 -29.75
C SER A 354 4.59 20.87 -30.77
N GLU A 355 5.82 21.19 -30.32
CA GLU A 355 6.94 21.45 -31.22
C GLU A 355 7.35 20.18 -32.01
N ILE A 356 7.63 20.32 -33.30
CA ILE A 356 8.12 19.23 -34.16
C ILE A 356 9.63 19.11 -33.98
N TYR A 357 10.10 17.93 -33.60
CA TYR A 357 11.53 17.61 -33.55
C TYR A 357 12.09 17.54 -34.98
N ARG A 358 13.05 18.43 -35.29
CA ARG A 358 13.69 18.55 -36.63
C ARG A 358 15.19 18.29 -36.62
N GLN A 359 15.84 18.51 -35.49
CA GLN A 359 17.29 18.43 -35.32
C GLN A 359 17.61 18.03 -33.87
N PRO A 360 18.82 17.50 -33.61
CA PRO A 360 19.25 17.14 -32.26
C PRO A 360 19.14 18.32 -31.28
N LEU A 361 18.74 18.03 -30.04
CA LEU A 361 18.51 19.01 -28.98
C LEU A 361 19.77 19.16 -28.10
N THR A 362 20.30 20.37 -27.97
CA THR A 362 21.37 20.66 -27.01
C THR A 362 20.79 20.68 -25.59
N ILE A 363 21.39 19.90 -24.71
CA ILE A 363 21.08 19.84 -23.28
C ILE A 363 22.22 20.54 -22.53
N ASN A 364 22.01 21.82 -22.22
CA ASN A 364 22.92 22.69 -21.45
C ASN A 364 22.26 23.25 -20.17
N ARG A 365 21.06 22.77 -19.87
CA ARG A 365 20.24 23.16 -18.72
C ARG A 365 19.27 22.04 -18.34
N THR A 366 18.71 22.13 -17.14
CA THR A 366 17.63 21.25 -16.66
C THR A 366 16.48 21.26 -17.64
N THR A 367 16.16 20.10 -18.20
CA THR A 367 15.20 19.93 -19.30
C THR A 367 14.43 18.62 -19.11
N VAL A 368 13.10 18.70 -19.07
CA VAL A 368 12.21 17.53 -18.98
C VAL A 368 11.50 17.33 -20.32
N ILE A 369 12.10 16.52 -21.19
CA ILE A 369 11.54 16.25 -22.53
C ILE A 369 10.44 15.21 -22.41
N ARG A 370 9.22 15.53 -22.87
CA ARG A 370 8.16 14.55 -23.13
C ARG A 370 7.93 14.49 -24.64
N ALA A 371 8.01 13.31 -25.26
CA ALA A 371 7.99 13.16 -26.71
C ALA A 371 7.13 11.97 -27.19
N ARG A 372 6.47 12.15 -28.35
CA ARG A 372 5.57 11.17 -28.96
C ARG A 372 5.61 11.28 -30.49
N ALA A 373 5.38 10.17 -31.19
CA ALA A 373 5.31 10.12 -32.64
C ALA A 373 3.87 10.19 -33.17
N PHE A 374 3.68 11.01 -34.20
CA PHE A 374 2.44 11.47 -34.82
C PHE A 374 2.47 11.28 -36.35
N GLY A 375 1.44 11.73 -37.07
CA GLY A 375 1.23 11.49 -38.51
C GLY A 375 0.08 10.53 -38.80
N GLU A 376 -0.26 10.36 -40.07
CA GLU A 376 -1.49 9.66 -40.49
C GLU A 376 -1.41 8.13 -40.34
N HIS A 377 -2.56 7.48 -40.59
CA HIS A 377 -2.74 6.03 -40.77
C HIS A 377 -2.23 5.07 -39.66
N ARG A 378 -1.75 5.53 -38.50
CA ARG A 378 -1.30 4.68 -37.37
C ARG A 378 -1.61 5.32 -36.02
N VAL A 379 -1.92 4.52 -34.99
CA VAL A 379 -2.10 4.98 -33.61
C VAL A 379 -0.84 5.72 -33.13
N LYS A 380 -1.00 6.86 -32.44
CA LYS A 380 0.11 7.66 -31.88
C LYS A 380 0.95 6.84 -30.88
N SER A 381 2.26 7.09 -30.82
CA SER A 381 3.16 6.22 -30.03
C SER A 381 2.87 6.27 -28.52
N PRO A 382 3.34 5.27 -27.75
CA PRO A 382 3.59 5.44 -26.33
C PRO A 382 4.38 6.72 -26.08
N LEU A 383 4.09 7.38 -24.95
CA LEU A 383 4.78 8.59 -24.54
C LEU A 383 6.16 8.24 -23.96
N MET A 384 7.21 8.91 -24.46
CA MET A 384 8.54 8.89 -23.87
C MET A 384 8.70 10.12 -22.97
N THR A 385 9.26 9.96 -21.77
CA THR A 385 9.79 11.07 -20.95
C THR A 385 11.31 10.98 -20.87
N ARG A 386 12.01 12.09 -20.64
CA ARG A 386 13.40 12.14 -20.18
C ARG A 386 13.64 13.39 -19.33
N SER A 387 13.97 13.20 -18.06
CA SER A 387 14.51 14.25 -17.19
C SER A 387 16.03 14.29 -17.26
N PHE A 388 16.56 15.38 -17.82
CA PHE A 388 17.98 15.73 -17.75
C PHE A 388 18.14 16.87 -16.76
N LEU A 389 18.90 16.67 -15.69
CA LEU A 389 18.96 17.58 -14.55
C LEU A 389 20.36 18.18 -14.44
N ASN A 390 20.48 19.49 -14.58
CA ASN A 390 21.77 20.17 -14.51
C ASN A 390 22.13 20.45 -13.05
N LEU A 391 23.28 19.96 -12.59
CA LEU A 391 23.64 20.02 -11.17
C LEU A 391 23.80 21.45 -10.65
N ASP A 392 24.29 22.38 -11.47
CA ASP A 392 24.48 23.78 -11.09
C ASP A 392 23.14 24.53 -10.98
N GLU A 393 22.21 24.32 -11.91
CA GLU A 393 20.83 24.83 -11.80
C GLU A 393 20.08 24.21 -10.61
N LEU A 394 20.31 22.93 -10.25
CA LEU A 394 19.72 22.34 -9.05
C LEU A 394 20.26 22.96 -7.76
N VAL A 395 21.52 23.38 -7.72
CA VAL A 395 22.09 24.12 -6.57
C VAL A 395 21.56 25.56 -6.53
N ARG A 396 21.39 26.21 -7.68
CA ARG A 396 20.99 27.62 -7.82
C ARG A 396 19.54 27.79 -8.26
N GLN A 397 18.66 26.94 -7.74
CA GLN A 397 17.24 26.92 -8.08
C GLN A 397 16.50 28.18 -7.56
N PRO A 398 15.87 28.97 -8.44
CA PRO A 398 15.33 30.29 -8.07
C PRO A 398 13.97 30.23 -7.37
N THR A 399 13.58 31.31 -6.69
CA THR A 399 12.25 31.51 -6.08
C THR A 399 11.10 31.44 -7.08
N ALA A 400 11.34 31.86 -8.33
CA ALA A 400 10.34 31.94 -9.40
C ALA A 400 10.85 31.23 -10.68
N PRO A 401 10.83 29.89 -10.73
CA PRO A 401 11.27 29.13 -11.90
C PRO A 401 10.26 29.24 -13.06
N ALA A 402 10.77 29.42 -14.28
CA ALA A 402 9.95 29.62 -15.47
C ALA A 402 8.99 28.45 -15.74
N GLY A 403 7.73 28.77 -16.04
CA GLY A 403 6.67 27.78 -16.32
C GLY A 403 5.93 27.26 -15.08
N PHE A 404 6.31 27.67 -13.87
CA PHE A 404 5.65 27.31 -12.61
C PHE A 404 4.82 28.48 -12.05
N PRO A 405 3.71 28.24 -11.34
CA PRO A 405 2.89 29.30 -10.76
C PRO A 405 3.49 29.84 -9.45
N GLU A 406 3.40 31.16 -9.26
CA GLU A 406 3.83 31.85 -8.02
C GLU A 406 3.02 31.46 -6.77
N GLN A 407 1.88 30.77 -6.95
CA GLN A 407 0.98 30.36 -5.87
C GLN A 407 0.38 28.97 -6.14
N TRP A 408 0.22 28.17 -5.09
CA TRP A 408 -0.54 26.92 -5.08
C TRP A 408 -1.93 27.22 -4.49
N HIS A 409 -2.84 27.65 -5.35
CA HIS A 409 -4.16 28.22 -5.01
C HIS A 409 -4.11 29.47 -4.12
N GLU A 410 -4.05 29.30 -2.79
CA GLU A 410 -4.00 30.39 -1.80
C GLU A 410 -2.66 30.41 -1.03
N ILE A 411 -1.76 29.46 -1.31
CA ILE A 411 -0.46 29.31 -0.65
C ILE A 411 0.61 29.95 -1.55
N THR A 412 1.42 30.89 -1.02
CA THR A 412 2.61 31.37 -1.74
C THR A 412 3.55 30.20 -2.04
N ALA A 413 3.86 30.02 -3.32
CA ALA A 413 4.71 28.93 -3.77
C ALA A 413 6.13 29.05 -3.20
N ASP A 414 6.86 27.95 -3.26
CA ASP A 414 8.16 27.79 -2.62
C ASP A 414 8.99 26.83 -3.45
N TYR A 415 10.01 27.38 -4.11
CA TYR A 415 10.85 26.67 -5.07
C TYR A 415 12.35 26.86 -4.81
N GLU A 416 12.74 27.83 -3.99
CA GLU A 416 14.12 28.29 -3.87
C GLU A 416 15.04 27.25 -3.19
N MET A 417 16.30 27.26 -3.62
CA MET A 417 17.42 26.72 -2.85
C MET A 417 18.12 27.89 -2.16
N ASP A 418 18.04 27.95 -0.83
CA ASP A 418 18.50 29.06 0.00
C ASP A 418 19.90 29.56 -0.42
N PRO A 419 20.02 30.80 -0.96
CA PRO A 419 21.28 31.34 -1.43
C PRO A 419 22.38 31.35 -0.37
N ARG A 420 22.05 31.43 0.93
CA ARG A 420 23.03 31.38 2.02
C ARG A 420 23.67 30.00 2.13
N CYS A 421 22.92 28.95 1.82
CA CYS A 421 23.47 27.60 1.67
C CYS A 421 24.22 27.45 0.34
N ALA A 422 23.65 27.93 -0.77
CA ALA A 422 24.24 27.81 -2.10
C ALA A 422 25.63 28.47 -2.20
N ASP A 423 25.73 29.75 -1.84
CA ASP A 423 26.94 30.56 -2.03
C ASP A 423 28.07 30.25 -1.03
N THR A 424 27.76 29.62 0.11
CA THR A 424 28.78 29.24 1.10
C THR A 424 29.22 27.78 1.00
N HIS A 425 28.38 26.90 0.42
CA HIS A 425 28.55 25.45 0.46
C HIS A 425 28.29 24.74 -0.88
N GLU A 426 28.48 25.44 -2.02
CA GLU A 426 28.25 24.93 -3.38
C GLU A 426 28.79 23.50 -3.61
N ASP A 427 30.10 23.26 -3.45
CA ASP A 427 30.72 21.94 -3.64
C ASP A 427 30.06 20.84 -2.79
N ARG A 428 29.66 21.18 -1.56
CA ARG A 428 29.00 20.26 -0.65
C ARG A 428 27.56 19.99 -1.06
N LEU A 429 26.88 20.95 -1.67
CA LEU A 429 25.55 20.76 -2.24
C LEU A 429 25.60 19.89 -3.51
N LYS A 430 26.59 20.10 -4.38
CA LYS A 430 26.86 19.23 -5.54
C LYS A 430 27.10 17.78 -5.10
N ALA A 431 28.00 17.59 -4.13
CA ALA A 431 28.26 16.28 -3.53
C ALA A 431 27.01 15.68 -2.85
N ALA A 432 26.23 16.47 -2.11
CA ALA A 432 25.01 16.01 -1.46
C ALA A 432 23.93 15.56 -2.45
N LEU A 433 23.72 16.29 -3.55
CA LEU A 433 22.79 15.97 -4.62
C LEU A 433 23.21 14.72 -5.43
N ALA A 434 24.52 14.52 -5.63
CA ALA A 434 25.07 13.35 -6.29
C ALA A 434 25.10 12.08 -5.41
N HIS A 435 25.11 12.22 -4.08
CA HIS A 435 25.30 11.11 -3.13
C HIS A 435 24.19 10.06 -3.12
N LEU A 436 22.95 10.43 -3.45
CA LEU A 436 21.81 9.51 -3.44
C LEU A 436 21.18 9.35 -4.84
N PRO A 437 20.53 8.21 -5.12
CA PRO A 437 19.74 8.03 -6.32
C PRO A 437 18.66 9.11 -6.42
N MET A 438 18.44 9.63 -7.63
CA MET A 438 17.48 10.71 -7.85
C MET A 438 16.23 10.18 -8.55
N VAL A 439 15.06 10.49 -7.98
CA VAL A 439 13.75 10.15 -8.51
C VAL A 439 13.12 11.40 -9.13
N SER A 440 12.95 11.40 -10.45
CA SER A 440 12.17 12.44 -11.13
C SER A 440 10.71 12.03 -11.21
N VAL A 441 9.81 12.95 -10.86
CA VAL A 441 8.37 12.79 -11.02
C VAL A 441 7.89 13.85 -12.00
N VAL A 442 7.27 13.40 -13.09
CA VAL A 442 6.87 14.25 -14.22
C VAL A 442 5.37 14.13 -14.48
N ALA A 443 4.65 15.24 -14.37
CA ALA A 443 3.22 15.33 -14.69
C ALA A 443 2.87 16.73 -15.21
N ASP A 444 1.62 16.95 -15.59
CA ASP A 444 1.15 18.27 -16.02
C ASP A 444 1.23 19.31 -14.88
N ASN A 445 1.80 20.49 -15.14
CA ASN A 445 1.99 21.53 -14.10
C ASN A 445 0.65 22.03 -13.52
N ALA A 446 -0.44 22.05 -14.28
CA ALA A 446 -1.77 22.38 -13.78
C ALA A 446 -2.37 21.25 -12.92
N ALA A 447 -2.06 19.99 -13.22
CA ALA A 447 -2.48 18.84 -12.41
C ALA A 447 -1.71 18.73 -11.08
N ILE A 448 -0.48 19.25 -11.00
CA ILE A 448 0.26 19.35 -9.73
C ILE A 448 -0.11 20.62 -8.97
N PHE A 449 0.11 21.80 -9.56
CA PHE A 449 0.12 23.10 -8.88
C PHE A 449 -1.02 24.04 -9.29
N GLY A 450 -1.76 23.72 -10.35
CA GLY A 450 -2.94 24.49 -10.78
C GLY A 450 -4.08 24.45 -9.77
N ARG A 451 -5.15 25.22 -10.02
CA ARG A 451 -6.23 25.45 -9.03
C ARG A 451 -6.87 24.18 -8.48
N GLU A 452 -7.12 23.20 -9.35
CA GLU A 452 -7.71 21.90 -9.00
C GLU A 452 -6.63 20.80 -8.82
N GLY A 453 -5.34 21.18 -8.82
CA GLY A 453 -4.19 20.28 -8.72
C GLY A 453 -3.92 19.80 -7.29
N ILE A 454 -3.09 18.75 -7.17
CA ILE A 454 -2.88 18.02 -5.90
C ILE A 454 -2.18 18.82 -4.79
N TYR A 455 -1.31 19.79 -5.12
CA TYR A 455 -0.69 20.69 -4.13
C TYR A 455 -1.62 21.84 -3.70
N SER A 456 -2.50 22.28 -4.60
CA SER A 456 -3.57 23.25 -4.30
C SER A 456 -4.68 22.68 -3.42
N ASN A 457 -4.86 21.35 -3.43
CA ASN A 457 -5.96 20.65 -2.75
C ASN A 457 -5.44 19.58 -1.77
N PRO A 458 -4.51 19.90 -0.86
CA PRO A 458 -3.70 18.88 -0.20
C PRO A 458 -4.48 18.03 0.81
N GLY A 459 -5.67 18.49 1.24
CA GLY A 459 -6.58 17.75 2.11
C GLY A 459 -7.22 16.52 1.46
N ASN A 460 -7.25 16.46 0.13
CA ASN A 460 -8.02 15.47 -0.63
C ASN A 460 -7.27 14.15 -0.84
N SER A 461 -8.04 13.07 -1.05
CA SER A 461 -7.53 11.70 -1.13
C SER A 461 -8.57 10.78 -1.77
N GLY A 462 -8.13 9.68 -2.38
CA GLY A 462 -8.98 8.75 -3.14
C GLY A 462 -8.19 8.17 -4.32
N ARG A 463 -8.86 7.50 -5.26
CA ARG A 463 -8.31 7.25 -6.61
C ARG A 463 -8.53 8.46 -7.53
N ASP A 464 -9.61 9.19 -7.26
CA ASP A 464 -10.09 10.39 -7.95
C ASP A 464 -9.09 11.55 -7.89
N TRP A 465 -8.19 11.53 -6.90
CA TRP A 465 -7.09 12.47 -6.72
C TRP A 465 -5.71 11.91 -7.14
N GLU A 466 -5.66 10.77 -7.87
CA GLU A 466 -4.43 10.26 -8.52
C GLU A 466 -4.32 10.79 -9.96
N VAL A 467 -3.45 11.81 -10.17
CA VAL A 467 -3.23 12.44 -11.48
C VAL A 467 -2.26 11.63 -12.36
N PRO A 468 -2.39 11.61 -13.70
CA PRO A 468 -1.46 10.91 -14.58
C PRO A 468 -0.05 11.50 -14.54
N ALA A 469 0.95 10.66 -14.29
CA ALA A 469 2.34 11.03 -14.15
C ALA A 469 3.28 9.97 -14.75
N VAL A 470 4.57 10.29 -14.76
CA VAL A 470 5.69 9.37 -14.99
C VAL A 470 6.65 9.49 -13.82
N VAL A 471 7.08 8.36 -13.27
CA VAL A 471 8.20 8.31 -12.33
C VAL A 471 9.43 7.75 -13.05
N GLU A 472 10.57 8.39 -12.83
CA GLU A 472 11.87 7.93 -13.28
C GLU A 472 12.79 7.78 -12.08
N LEU A 473 13.52 6.66 -11.98
CA LEU A 473 14.74 6.58 -11.19
C LEU A 473 15.90 6.80 -12.15
N LEU A 474 16.72 7.82 -11.91
CA LEU A 474 17.92 8.10 -12.70
C LEU A 474 19.01 7.05 -12.41
N SER A 475 19.87 6.77 -13.38
CA SER A 475 21.00 5.85 -13.20
C SER A 475 22.02 6.46 -12.22
N HIS A 476 22.52 5.66 -11.27
CA HIS A 476 23.37 6.12 -10.17
C HIS A 476 24.26 4.97 -9.66
N GLU A 477 25.56 5.21 -9.45
CA GLU A 477 26.57 4.24 -8.98
C GLU A 477 26.53 2.85 -9.68
N GLY A 478 26.21 2.81 -10.97
CA GLY A 478 26.09 1.57 -11.75
C GLY A 478 24.75 0.83 -11.60
N GLU A 479 23.83 1.31 -10.77
CA GLU A 479 22.42 0.92 -10.83
C GLU A 479 21.78 1.54 -12.08
N THR A 480 21.23 0.71 -12.97
CA THR A 480 20.52 1.20 -14.16
C THR A 480 19.16 1.75 -13.76
N GLY A 481 18.91 3.01 -14.11
CA GLY A 481 17.63 3.68 -13.91
C GLY A 481 16.45 3.00 -14.58
N PHE A 482 15.25 3.47 -14.26
CA PHE A 482 14.00 3.01 -14.90
C PHE A 482 13.04 4.16 -15.13
N GLN A 483 12.07 3.95 -16.02
CA GLN A 483 10.93 4.84 -16.25
C GLN A 483 9.64 4.03 -16.15
N ALA A 484 8.61 4.60 -15.51
CA ALA A 484 7.31 3.97 -15.37
C ALA A 484 6.20 5.02 -15.31
N PRO A 485 5.20 4.99 -16.20
CA PRO A 485 3.98 5.79 -16.03
C PRO A 485 3.16 5.28 -14.82
N CYS A 486 2.53 6.22 -14.11
CA CYS A 486 1.92 6.01 -12.81
C CYS A 486 0.84 7.06 -12.48
N GLY A 487 0.07 6.81 -11.44
CA GLY A 487 -0.80 7.79 -10.79
C GLY A 487 -0.05 8.45 -9.63
N LEU A 488 0.05 9.78 -9.65
CA LEU A 488 0.66 10.57 -8.60
C LEU A 488 -0.42 11.19 -7.70
N ARG A 489 -0.21 11.18 -6.39
CA ARG A 489 -0.96 12.01 -5.44
C ARG A 489 -0.14 12.35 -4.21
N LEU A 490 -0.64 13.24 -3.36
CA LEU A 490 -0.08 13.38 -2.02
C LEU A 490 -0.35 12.12 -1.16
N ALA A 491 0.57 11.84 -0.24
CA ALA A 491 0.48 10.75 0.73
C ALA A 491 0.30 11.31 2.14
N GLY A 492 -0.88 11.05 2.72
CA GLY A 492 -1.26 11.41 4.07
C GLY A 492 -2.70 10.95 4.33
N ASP A 493 -3.04 10.65 5.59
CA ASP A 493 -4.35 10.10 5.93
C ASP A 493 -5.33 11.22 6.29
N LYS A 494 -6.45 11.36 5.53
CA LYS A 494 -7.52 12.39 5.61
C LYS A 494 -7.30 13.50 6.65
N GLY A 495 -6.95 14.69 6.16
CA GLY A 495 -6.53 15.84 6.97
C GLY A 495 -5.21 16.47 6.49
N GLY A 496 -4.94 16.43 5.17
CA GLY A 496 -3.77 17.05 4.58
C GLY A 496 -3.73 18.56 4.85
N ARG A 497 -2.53 19.03 5.17
CA ARG A 497 -2.27 20.36 5.75
C ARG A 497 -2.28 21.43 4.67
N VAL A 498 -3.25 22.35 4.73
CA VAL A 498 -3.33 23.54 3.87
C VAL A 498 -2.17 24.53 4.16
N ASP A 499 -1.47 24.34 5.29
CA ASP A 499 -0.29 25.10 5.72
C ASP A 499 1.06 24.42 5.41
N GLY A 500 1.09 23.22 4.83
CA GLY A 500 2.32 22.46 4.59
C GLY A 500 2.82 22.57 3.14
N LYS A 501 4.11 22.92 2.93
CA LYS A 501 4.66 23.08 1.57
C LYS A 501 5.30 21.83 0.94
N LYS A 502 5.91 20.93 1.72
CA LYS A 502 6.65 19.75 1.21
C LYS A 502 5.84 18.45 1.30
N HIS A 503 5.01 18.13 0.30
CA HIS A 503 4.25 16.87 0.20
C HIS A 503 5.10 15.59 0.31
N SER A 504 4.75 14.63 1.17
CA SER A 504 4.96 13.20 0.90
C SER A 504 4.07 12.79 -0.28
N LEU A 505 4.53 11.87 -1.14
CA LEU A 505 3.85 11.50 -2.39
C LEU A 505 3.55 9.99 -2.46
N ARG A 506 2.40 9.58 -2.99
CA ARG A 506 2.11 8.19 -3.39
C ARG A 506 2.24 8.08 -4.90
N VAL A 507 2.95 7.05 -5.33
CA VAL A 507 3.10 6.63 -6.72
C VAL A 507 2.33 5.30 -6.88
N SER A 508 1.29 5.28 -7.71
CA SER A 508 0.40 4.13 -7.92
C SER A 508 0.50 3.60 -9.34
N PHE A 509 0.99 2.38 -9.51
CA PHE A 509 1.00 1.65 -10.77
C PHE A 509 -0.36 0.97 -10.94
N ARG A 510 -1.14 1.42 -11.93
CA ARG A 510 -2.45 0.85 -12.29
C ARG A 510 -2.54 0.72 -13.80
N SER A 511 -3.37 -0.22 -14.28
CA SER A 511 -3.67 -0.42 -15.70
C SER A 511 -3.98 0.90 -16.43
N ARG A 512 -4.71 1.83 -15.79
CA ARG A 512 -5.00 3.14 -16.37
C ARG A 512 -3.77 3.94 -16.77
N TYR A 513 -2.74 3.92 -15.93
CA TYR A 513 -1.47 4.59 -16.21
C TYR A 513 -0.52 3.73 -17.07
N GLY A 514 -1.00 2.66 -17.71
CA GLY A 514 -0.21 1.81 -18.62
C GLY A 514 0.63 0.71 -17.96
N LEU A 515 0.77 0.69 -16.63
CA LEU A 515 1.47 -0.36 -15.88
C LEU A 515 0.68 -0.76 -14.63
N SER A 516 0.21 -2.01 -14.56
CA SER A 516 -0.54 -2.52 -13.40
C SER A 516 0.32 -2.88 -12.18
N ALA A 517 1.63 -3.03 -12.36
CA ALA A 517 2.63 -3.14 -11.28
C ALA A 517 4.04 -2.89 -11.85
N LEU A 518 4.90 -2.21 -11.09
CA LEU A 518 6.27 -1.91 -11.49
C LEU A 518 7.22 -3.07 -11.18
N GLN A 519 7.71 -3.77 -12.20
CA GLN A 519 8.57 -4.96 -12.07
C GLN A 519 10.08 -4.66 -12.01
N HIS A 520 10.48 -3.56 -11.37
CA HIS A 520 11.89 -3.15 -11.27
C HIS A 520 12.54 -3.49 -9.91
N PRO A 521 13.86 -3.78 -9.87
CA PRO A 521 14.57 -4.22 -8.68
C PRO A 521 15.00 -3.07 -7.74
N ILE A 522 14.13 -2.05 -7.54
CA ILE A 522 14.37 -0.79 -6.81
C ILE A 522 15.05 -0.98 -5.44
N PHE A 523 14.79 -2.11 -4.80
CA PHE A 523 15.24 -2.46 -3.45
C PHE A 523 16.23 -3.64 -3.44
N ALA A 524 16.95 -3.89 -4.55
CA ALA A 524 17.95 -4.96 -4.66
C ALA A 524 19.37 -4.50 -4.27
N SER A 525 19.67 -3.21 -4.39
CA SER A 525 20.88 -2.58 -3.86
C SER A 525 20.90 -2.57 -2.31
N LEU A 526 19.73 -2.62 -1.67
CA LEU A 526 19.53 -2.80 -0.22
C LEU A 526 19.93 -4.20 0.28
N LYS A 527 21.22 -4.52 0.21
CA LYS A 527 21.81 -5.70 0.84
C LYS A 527 21.70 -5.55 2.36
N VAL A 528 20.84 -6.33 3.01
CA VAL A 528 20.72 -6.33 4.49
C VAL A 528 22.04 -6.80 5.10
N ALA A 529 22.77 -5.88 5.73
CA ALA A 529 24.10 -6.08 6.32
C ALA A 529 24.05 -6.82 7.69
N GLY A 530 23.24 -7.88 7.78
CA GLY A 530 23.30 -8.86 8.87
C GLY A 530 24.39 -9.91 8.63
N PRO A 531 24.74 -10.72 9.64
CA PRO A 531 25.76 -11.77 9.54
C PRO A 531 25.29 -12.95 8.66
N ASN A 532 25.32 -12.74 7.35
CA ASN A 532 24.83 -13.66 6.32
C ASN A 532 25.82 -14.82 6.07
N ARG A 533 26.13 -15.60 7.12
CA ARG A 533 26.84 -16.88 6.99
C ARG A 533 25.91 -17.87 6.30
N GLY A 534 26.06 -18.00 4.98
CA GLY A 534 25.26 -18.85 4.09
C GLY A 534 25.39 -20.37 4.29
N THR A 535 25.63 -20.80 5.52
CA THR A 535 25.74 -22.20 5.99
C THR A 535 24.96 -22.45 7.29
N GLY A 536 24.19 -21.46 7.77
CA GLY A 536 23.31 -21.62 8.92
C GLY A 536 22.20 -22.67 8.67
N PRO A 537 21.70 -23.35 9.73
CA PRO A 537 20.72 -24.41 9.58
C PRO A 537 19.42 -23.93 8.93
N LEU A 538 18.91 -24.77 8.02
CA LEU A 538 17.69 -24.56 7.26
C LEU A 538 16.47 -24.34 8.18
N ARG A 539 15.69 -23.27 7.92
CA ARG A 539 14.48 -22.94 8.69
C ARG A 539 13.40 -23.99 8.48
N ALA A 540 12.64 -24.29 9.53
CA ALA A 540 11.38 -25.04 9.39
C ALA A 540 10.42 -24.34 8.41
N PRO A 541 9.57 -25.08 7.66
CA PRO A 541 8.60 -24.49 6.76
C PRO A 541 7.60 -23.58 7.50
N ALA A 542 7.06 -22.57 6.80
CA ALA A 542 6.24 -21.52 7.42
C ALA A 542 4.82 -21.95 7.83
N VAL A 543 4.41 -23.18 7.50
CA VAL A 543 3.07 -23.74 7.75
C VAL A 543 3.20 -25.25 8.03
N ASP A 544 2.59 -25.73 9.11
CA ASP A 544 2.51 -27.15 9.48
C ASP A 544 1.76 -27.98 8.43
N LEU A 545 2.10 -29.26 8.30
CA LEU A 545 1.50 -30.17 7.31
C LEU A 545 0.08 -30.55 7.69
N LEU A 546 -0.84 -30.52 6.71
CA LEU A 546 -2.19 -31.04 6.90
C LEU A 546 -2.16 -32.56 6.83
N GLN A 547 -2.99 -33.19 7.66
CA GLN A 547 -3.17 -34.63 7.68
C GLN A 547 -3.55 -35.12 6.26
N ASN A 548 -2.83 -36.13 5.77
CA ASN A 548 -2.88 -36.69 4.41
C ASN A 548 -2.08 -35.95 3.30
N GLU A 549 -1.30 -34.90 3.59
CA GLU A 549 -0.23 -34.44 2.67
C GLU A 549 1.04 -35.32 2.73
N ASP A 550 1.03 -36.34 3.59
CA ASP A 550 2.19 -37.07 4.09
C ASP A 550 2.70 -38.22 3.20
N VAL A 551 3.08 -37.92 1.95
CA VAL A 551 3.87 -38.85 1.10
C VAL A 551 5.17 -38.18 0.67
N LEU A 552 6.29 -38.91 0.72
CA LEU A 552 7.57 -38.51 0.12
C LEU A 552 7.80 -39.33 -1.14
N ILE A 553 8.26 -38.68 -2.20
CA ILE A 553 8.62 -39.33 -3.47
C ILE A 553 9.84 -40.25 -3.26
N GLY A 554 9.80 -41.45 -3.86
CA GLY A 554 10.88 -42.43 -3.78
C GLY A 554 12.12 -42.03 -4.60
N ALA A 555 13.27 -42.65 -4.31
CA ALA A 555 14.51 -42.44 -5.07
C ALA A 555 14.44 -42.95 -6.52
N SER A 556 13.38 -43.70 -6.86
CA SER A 556 12.99 -44.14 -8.20
C SER A 556 12.32 -43.04 -9.03
N ASP A 557 11.65 -42.08 -8.38
CA ASP A 557 10.65 -41.21 -9.00
C ASP A 557 10.99 -39.71 -8.91
N GLY A 558 12.11 -39.37 -8.28
CA GLY A 558 12.62 -38.00 -8.12
C GLY A 558 14.14 -37.95 -8.06
N LEU A 559 14.71 -36.91 -8.66
CA LEU A 559 16.16 -36.67 -8.68
C LEU A 559 16.58 -35.87 -7.44
N GLN A 560 17.73 -36.22 -6.84
CA GLN A 560 18.26 -35.52 -5.67
C GLN A 560 19.77 -35.29 -5.83
N SER A 561 20.21 -34.03 -5.70
CA SER A 561 21.64 -33.68 -5.68
C SER A 561 22.11 -33.39 -4.26
N LYS A 562 22.93 -34.30 -3.74
CA LYS A 562 23.70 -34.20 -2.48
C LYS A 562 25.15 -33.73 -2.71
N THR A 563 25.54 -33.52 -3.97
CA THR A 563 26.90 -33.31 -4.44
C THR A 563 27.01 -31.96 -5.16
N SER A 564 28.22 -31.47 -5.40
CA SER A 564 28.47 -30.25 -6.18
C SER A 564 28.44 -30.52 -7.69
N SER A 565 27.38 -31.18 -8.18
CA SER A 565 27.29 -31.66 -9.56
C SER A 565 25.88 -31.53 -10.13
N ARG A 566 25.80 -31.27 -11.44
CA ARG A 566 24.55 -31.23 -12.23
C ARG A 566 23.76 -32.53 -12.14
N PHE A 567 22.45 -32.42 -12.35
CA PHE A 567 21.56 -33.54 -12.57
C PHE A 567 21.80 -34.18 -13.94
N VAL A 568 21.62 -35.50 -14.02
CA VAL A 568 21.73 -36.31 -15.24
C VAL A 568 20.35 -36.88 -15.57
N GLY A 569 20.02 -37.03 -16.86
CA GLY A 569 18.74 -37.59 -17.31
C GLY A 569 17.54 -36.63 -17.25
N VAL A 570 17.79 -35.32 -17.09
CA VAL A 570 16.75 -34.29 -17.20
C VAL A 570 16.32 -34.09 -18.66
N LYS A 571 15.03 -33.84 -18.89
CA LYS A 571 14.51 -33.38 -20.19
C LYS A 571 14.81 -31.90 -20.35
N LEU A 572 15.08 -31.48 -21.59
CA LEU A 572 15.29 -30.07 -21.93
C LEU A 572 13.99 -29.42 -22.38
N GLY A 573 13.81 -28.14 -22.05
CA GLY A 573 12.63 -27.36 -22.41
C GLY A 573 12.79 -25.87 -22.08
N SER A 574 12.03 -25.03 -22.77
CA SER A 574 12.08 -23.58 -22.60
C SER A 574 11.29 -23.12 -21.37
N TYR A 575 11.70 -22.01 -20.75
CA TYR A 575 10.96 -21.42 -19.64
C TYR A 575 9.49 -21.13 -20.01
N GLY A 576 8.55 -21.75 -19.29
CA GLY A 576 7.10 -21.64 -19.52
C GLY A 576 6.47 -22.82 -20.26
N ASP A 577 7.27 -23.77 -20.75
CA ASP A 577 6.81 -25.09 -21.21
C ASP A 577 6.17 -25.86 -20.03
N GLU A 578 4.93 -26.35 -20.19
CA GLU A 578 4.25 -27.12 -19.12
C GLU A 578 4.67 -28.60 -19.11
N GLU A 579 5.05 -29.18 -20.25
CA GLU A 579 5.42 -30.59 -20.33
C GLU A 579 6.80 -30.81 -19.70
N ASN A 580 7.80 -30.00 -20.05
CA ASN A 580 9.18 -30.15 -19.54
C ASN A 580 9.44 -29.36 -18.24
N LYS A 581 8.39 -29.02 -17.49
CA LYS A 581 8.49 -28.31 -16.21
C LYS A 581 8.88 -29.25 -15.06
N TYR A 582 9.85 -28.83 -14.25
CA TYR A 582 10.22 -29.51 -13.02
C TYR A 582 9.86 -28.68 -11.78
N LEU A 583 9.43 -29.35 -10.72
CA LEU A 583 9.31 -28.78 -9.38
C LEU A 583 10.60 -29.03 -8.60
N TRP A 584 11.08 -28.03 -7.86
CA TRP A 584 12.26 -28.17 -6.99
C TRP A 584 11.98 -27.74 -5.55
N THR A 585 12.71 -28.35 -4.61
CA THR A 585 12.78 -27.91 -3.21
C THR A 585 14.17 -28.11 -2.61
N ILE A 586 14.56 -27.24 -1.67
CA ILE A 586 15.81 -27.35 -0.90
C ILE A 586 15.48 -27.77 0.54
N ASP A 587 16.06 -28.89 0.97
CA ASP A 587 16.06 -29.34 2.36
C ASP A 587 17.47 -29.78 2.81
N ALA A 588 17.60 -30.35 4.02
CA ALA A 588 18.88 -30.79 4.57
C ALA A 588 19.56 -31.96 3.80
N ARG A 589 18.94 -32.45 2.72
CA ARG A 589 19.47 -33.47 1.80
C ARG A 589 19.88 -32.86 0.44
N GLY A 590 19.82 -31.53 0.30
CA GLY A 590 20.18 -30.78 -0.90
C GLY A 590 18.99 -30.37 -1.76
N ILE A 591 19.23 -30.21 -3.07
CA ILE A 591 18.16 -29.92 -4.04
C ILE A 591 17.47 -31.23 -4.42
N ASN A 592 16.16 -31.25 -4.21
CA ASN A 592 15.24 -32.30 -4.63
C ASN A 592 14.48 -31.79 -5.87
N LEU A 593 14.24 -32.66 -6.86
CA LEU A 593 13.74 -32.31 -8.18
C LEU A 593 12.83 -33.41 -8.74
N VAL A 594 11.73 -33.04 -9.40
CA VAL A 594 10.79 -33.99 -10.06
C VAL A 594 10.03 -33.29 -11.20
N GLN A 595 9.69 -34.01 -12.27
CA GLN A 595 8.84 -33.46 -13.34
C GLN A 595 7.43 -33.22 -12.78
N GLU A 596 6.77 -32.09 -13.08
CA GLU A 596 5.43 -31.82 -12.49
C GLU A 596 4.42 -32.88 -12.93
N SER A 597 4.52 -33.34 -14.18
CA SER A 597 3.66 -34.36 -14.78
C SER A 597 3.91 -35.79 -14.28
N THR A 598 4.74 -36.02 -13.25
CA THR A 598 4.89 -37.33 -12.62
C THR A 598 3.56 -37.73 -11.95
N PRO A 599 2.93 -38.86 -12.31
CA PRO A 599 1.66 -39.28 -11.72
C PRO A 599 1.77 -39.53 -10.21
N PHE A 600 0.77 -39.08 -9.45
CA PHE A 600 0.79 -39.19 -7.99
C PHE A 600 -0.63 -39.14 -7.41
N PRO A 601 -0.93 -39.85 -6.31
CA PRO A 601 -2.26 -39.86 -5.67
C PRO A 601 -2.55 -38.56 -4.89
N THR A 602 -2.55 -37.41 -5.59
CA THR A 602 -3.08 -36.13 -5.10
C THR A 602 -4.43 -35.83 -5.76
N PRO A 603 -5.23 -34.87 -5.24
CA PRO A 603 -6.41 -34.36 -5.94
C PRO A 603 -6.14 -33.71 -7.32
N ARG A 604 -4.86 -33.59 -7.73
CA ARG A 604 -4.46 -33.11 -9.07
C ARG A 604 -4.01 -34.23 -10.01
N GLY A 605 -3.95 -35.49 -9.55
CA GLY A 605 -3.43 -36.64 -10.32
C GLY A 605 -1.90 -36.69 -10.48
N PHE A 606 -1.20 -35.62 -10.06
CA PHE A 606 0.24 -35.44 -10.24
C PHE A 606 0.92 -34.91 -8.97
N VAL A 607 2.25 -34.89 -8.97
CA VAL A 607 3.09 -34.42 -7.86
C VAL A 607 2.91 -32.91 -7.57
N VAL A 608 3.02 -32.53 -6.28
CA VAL A 608 3.19 -31.13 -5.86
C VAL A 608 4.38 -30.97 -4.89
N HIS A 609 4.86 -29.74 -4.66
CA HIS A 609 6.05 -29.47 -3.82
C HIS A 609 5.99 -30.11 -2.42
N SER A 610 4.81 -30.19 -1.78
CA SER A 610 4.63 -30.82 -0.46
C SER A 610 5.11 -32.28 -0.45
N ASN A 611 4.93 -33.00 -1.55
CA ASN A 611 5.34 -34.41 -1.67
C ASN A 611 6.82 -34.58 -2.01
N LEU A 612 7.43 -33.58 -2.68
CA LEU A 612 8.85 -33.60 -3.03
C LEU A 612 9.74 -33.44 -1.78
N SER A 613 9.40 -32.53 -0.86
CA SER A 613 9.93 -32.59 0.50
C SER A 613 9.06 -31.89 1.54
N ARG A 614 8.72 -32.67 2.58
CA ARG A 614 8.07 -32.23 3.83
C ARG A 614 8.97 -31.39 4.74
N ARG A 615 10.29 -31.38 4.50
CA ARG A 615 11.30 -30.63 5.28
C ARG A 615 11.95 -29.51 4.47
N ALA A 616 11.38 -29.15 3.34
CA ALA A 616 11.86 -28.05 2.52
C ALA A 616 11.75 -26.71 3.25
N SER A 617 12.80 -25.89 3.16
CA SER A 617 12.74 -24.48 3.54
C SER A 617 12.39 -23.59 2.35
N LEU A 618 12.66 -24.05 1.13
CA LEU A 618 12.60 -23.29 -0.13
C LEU A 618 12.11 -24.18 -1.27
N GLY A 619 11.43 -23.61 -2.26
CA GLY A 619 11.01 -24.34 -3.47
C GLY A 619 10.32 -23.48 -4.52
N GLY A 620 10.16 -24.02 -5.72
CA GLY A 620 9.62 -23.34 -6.89
C GLY A 620 9.64 -24.22 -8.14
N GLU A 621 9.65 -23.60 -9.32
CA GLU A 621 9.66 -24.28 -10.62
C GLU A 621 11.00 -24.07 -11.34
N VAL A 622 11.43 -25.01 -12.17
CA VAL A 622 12.68 -24.96 -12.96
C VAL A 622 12.54 -25.67 -14.30
N TRP A 623 13.24 -25.14 -15.30
CA TRP A 623 13.33 -25.64 -16.67
C TRP A 623 14.80 -25.75 -17.08
N PHE A 624 15.16 -26.83 -17.77
CA PHE A 624 16.52 -27.04 -18.29
C PHE A 624 16.58 -26.58 -19.74
N GLU A 625 17.04 -25.35 -19.98
CA GLU A 625 17.14 -24.79 -21.34
C GLU A 625 18.24 -25.49 -22.15
N THR A 626 19.34 -25.85 -21.49
CA THR A 626 20.45 -26.64 -22.05
C THR A 626 21.04 -27.56 -20.96
N PRO A 627 21.95 -28.49 -21.29
CA PRO A 627 22.71 -29.26 -20.28
C PRO A 627 23.56 -28.40 -19.32
N GLU A 628 23.68 -27.09 -19.58
CA GLU A 628 24.47 -26.12 -18.84
C GLU A 628 23.63 -25.01 -18.21
N ARG A 629 22.40 -24.77 -18.68
CA ARG A 629 21.57 -23.62 -18.30
C ARG A 629 20.21 -24.04 -17.79
N VAL A 630 19.80 -23.42 -16.67
CA VAL A 630 18.44 -23.52 -16.13
C VAL A 630 17.77 -22.15 -16.04
N SER A 631 16.48 -22.09 -16.32
CA SER A 631 15.62 -21.00 -15.85
C SER A 631 14.84 -21.46 -14.63
N LEU A 632 14.84 -20.69 -13.55
CA LEU A 632 14.18 -21.05 -12.28
C LEU A 632 13.35 -19.91 -11.70
N ASN A 633 12.28 -20.25 -11.00
CA ASN A 633 11.43 -19.32 -10.27
C ASN A 633 11.17 -19.80 -8.83
N ASP A 634 10.62 -18.92 -7.99
CA ASP A 634 10.25 -19.20 -6.59
C ASP A 634 8.73 -19.42 -6.39
N ARG A 635 7.98 -19.78 -7.44
CA ARG A 635 6.50 -19.74 -7.46
C ARG A 635 5.79 -20.87 -6.71
N SER A 636 6.44 -21.50 -5.71
CA SER A 636 5.76 -22.48 -4.85
C SER A 636 4.79 -21.80 -3.88
N GLY A 637 3.55 -22.28 -3.81
CA GLY A 637 2.56 -21.79 -2.85
C GLY A 637 2.89 -22.07 -1.38
N ARG A 638 3.84 -22.99 -1.10
CA ARG A 638 4.18 -23.47 0.25
C ARG A 638 5.64 -23.24 0.67
N PHE A 639 6.56 -23.18 -0.30
CA PHE A 639 7.99 -22.98 -0.03
C PHE A 639 8.59 -21.81 -0.84
N GLY A 640 7.74 -21.08 -1.55
CA GLY A 640 8.08 -19.98 -2.46
C GLY A 640 7.95 -18.60 -1.83
N VAL A 641 8.02 -17.54 -2.66
CA VAL A 641 7.70 -16.17 -2.20
C VAL A 641 6.29 -16.08 -1.60
N ALA A 642 5.33 -16.83 -2.15
CA ALA A 642 3.96 -16.90 -1.62
C ALA A 642 3.84 -17.49 -0.19
N ALA A 643 4.90 -18.14 0.31
CA ALA A 643 5.01 -18.64 1.69
C ALA A 643 5.98 -17.82 2.55
N GLY A 644 6.40 -16.64 2.09
CA GLY A 644 7.30 -15.75 2.80
C GLY A 644 8.79 -16.01 2.57
N MET A 645 9.19 -16.65 1.46
CA MET A 645 10.61 -16.70 1.07
C MET A 645 11.19 -15.28 0.99
N THR A 646 12.23 -15.01 1.78
CA THR A 646 12.95 -13.73 1.74
C THR A 646 13.89 -13.66 0.55
N ARG A 647 14.22 -12.44 0.09
CA ARG A 647 15.16 -12.24 -1.03
C ARG A 647 16.53 -12.88 -0.78
N ALA A 648 17.05 -12.79 0.45
CA ALA A 648 18.31 -13.44 0.82
C ALA A 648 18.27 -14.97 0.73
N GLN A 649 17.12 -15.59 1.00
CA GLN A 649 16.92 -17.03 0.80
C GLN A 649 16.80 -17.39 -0.69
N TRP A 650 16.15 -16.55 -1.50
CA TRP A 650 16.10 -16.72 -2.95
C TRP A 650 17.50 -16.64 -3.58
N ASP A 651 18.27 -15.62 -3.23
CA ASP A 651 19.66 -15.48 -3.70
C ASP A 651 20.56 -16.64 -3.20
N ALA A 652 20.24 -17.24 -2.06
CA ALA A 652 20.92 -18.46 -1.57
C ALA A 652 20.52 -19.72 -2.37
N ALA A 653 19.25 -19.85 -2.79
CA ALA A 653 18.81 -20.91 -3.69
C ALA A 653 19.50 -20.79 -5.06
N ILE A 654 19.59 -19.58 -5.61
CA ILE A 654 20.35 -19.29 -6.85
C ILE A 654 21.79 -19.79 -6.71
N ARG A 655 22.53 -19.35 -5.66
CA ARG A 655 23.92 -19.78 -5.44
C ARG A 655 24.09 -21.29 -5.24
N TYR A 656 23.08 -21.99 -4.73
CA TYR A 656 23.12 -23.46 -4.63
C TYR A 656 22.93 -24.11 -6.01
N TRP A 657 22.01 -23.61 -6.83
CA TRP A 657 21.88 -24.05 -8.22
C TRP A 657 23.14 -23.77 -9.06
N GLU A 658 23.76 -22.60 -8.88
CA GLU A 658 25.05 -22.24 -9.50
C GLU A 658 26.18 -23.17 -9.05
N SER A 659 26.23 -23.58 -7.77
CA SER A 659 27.27 -24.48 -7.24
C SER A 659 27.14 -25.95 -7.65
N LEU A 660 26.02 -26.34 -8.29
CA LEU A 660 25.94 -27.58 -9.08
C LEU A 660 26.62 -27.45 -10.46
N GLY A 661 27.05 -26.24 -10.85
CA GLY A 661 27.70 -25.93 -12.12
C GLY A 661 26.76 -25.45 -13.22
N TYR A 662 25.54 -24.99 -12.90
CA TYR A 662 24.60 -24.43 -13.90
C TYR A 662 24.76 -22.91 -14.07
N GLN A 663 24.57 -22.43 -15.30
CA GLN A 663 24.20 -21.04 -15.57
C GLN A 663 22.73 -20.84 -15.16
N VAL A 664 22.46 -19.88 -14.27
CA VAL A 664 21.12 -19.66 -13.70
C VAL A 664 20.44 -18.41 -14.26
N SER A 665 19.33 -18.61 -14.97
CA SER A 665 18.39 -17.58 -15.41
C SER A 665 17.26 -17.44 -14.38
N ALA A 666 17.49 -16.64 -13.34
CA ALA A 666 16.54 -16.46 -12.24
C ALA A 666 15.34 -15.55 -12.63
N LYS A 667 14.13 -16.06 -12.46
CA LYS A 667 12.84 -15.38 -12.68
C LYS A 667 12.05 -15.29 -11.36
N PRO A 668 12.40 -14.38 -10.43
CA PRO A 668 11.70 -14.29 -9.15
C PRO A 668 10.20 -14.07 -9.30
N GLY A 669 9.42 -14.63 -8.36
CA GLY A 669 8.00 -14.38 -8.23
C GLY A 669 7.74 -12.92 -7.83
N ARG A 670 6.64 -12.37 -8.38
CA ARG A 670 6.18 -10.97 -8.30
C ARG A 670 7.00 -10.04 -7.40
N THR A 671 8.17 -9.61 -7.88
CA THR A 671 8.92 -8.47 -7.33
C THR A 671 8.23 -7.13 -7.59
N GLY A 672 7.11 -7.15 -8.33
CA GLY A 672 6.30 -5.98 -8.63
C GLY A 672 5.77 -5.30 -7.38
N CYS A 673 5.71 -3.97 -7.42
CA CYS A 673 4.92 -3.17 -6.50
C CYS A 673 3.76 -2.51 -7.28
N SER A 674 2.57 -2.52 -6.71
CA SER A 674 1.42 -1.76 -7.20
C SER A 674 1.48 -0.29 -6.76
N SER A 675 2.14 0.00 -5.64
CA SER A 675 2.37 1.38 -5.22
C SER A 675 3.58 1.55 -4.28
N LEU A 676 4.13 2.76 -4.32
CA LEU A 676 5.26 3.23 -3.54
C LEU A 676 4.86 4.55 -2.85
N VAL A 677 5.59 4.91 -1.78
CA VAL A 677 5.45 6.19 -1.09
C VAL A 677 6.81 6.86 -0.98
N LEU A 678 6.93 8.08 -1.49
CA LEU A 678 8.02 8.99 -1.18
C LEU A 678 7.65 9.71 0.13
N ARG A 679 8.24 9.31 1.25
CA ARG A 679 8.04 9.93 2.58
C ARG A 679 9.07 11.03 2.82
N GLY A 680 8.62 12.24 3.15
CA GLY A 680 9.52 13.39 3.35
C GLY A 680 9.10 14.44 4.39
N MET A 681 8.01 14.22 5.14
CA MET A 681 7.45 15.22 6.07
C MET A 681 7.76 15.01 7.56
N ASP A 682 7.67 13.79 8.08
CA ASP A 682 7.30 13.63 9.50
C ASP A 682 8.50 13.79 10.47
N ASP A 683 9.56 13.00 10.26
CA ASP A 683 10.85 13.06 10.98
C ASP A 683 11.82 14.04 10.29
N SER A 684 11.46 15.33 10.22
CA SER A 684 12.15 16.32 9.39
C SER A 684 12.16 17.74 9.95
N TRP A 685 12.94 18.62 9.32
CA TRP A 685 12.89 20.07 9.54
C TRP A 685 11.62 20.75 8.98
N VAL A 686 10.89 20.14 8.03
CA VAL A 686 9.59 20.69 7.57
C VAL A 686 8.45 20.42 8.55
N SER A 687 8.66 19.58 9.57
CA SER A 687 7.64 19.20 10.53
C SER A 687 7.11 20.41 11.32
N LYS A 688 5.78 20.58 11.41
CA LYS A 688 5.17 21.70 12.14
C LYS A 688 5.45 21.68 13.65
N HIS A 689 5.86 20.53 14.19
CA HIS A 689 6.17 20.36 15.61
C HIS A 689 7.62 20.80 15.86
N ALA A 690 7.83 21.97 16.47
CA ALA A 690 9.17 22.53 16.71
C ALA A 690 10.11 21.58 17.47
N ALA A 691 9.57 20.78 18.41
CA ALA A 691 10.31 19.75 19.13
C ALA A 691 10.79 18.57 18.26
N VAL A 692 10.09 18.29 17.15
CA VAL A 692 10.52 17.32 16.14
C VAL A 692 11.58 17.93 15.24
N ARG A 693 11.43 19.19 14.80
CA ARG A 693 12.47 19.88 14.00
C ARG A 693 13.82 19.90 14.70
N SER A 694 13.85 20.26 15.99
CA SER A 694 15.08 20.29 16.79
C SER A 694 15.66 18.92 17.13
N ARG A 695 14.98 17.83 16.74
CA ARG A 695 15.41 16.43 16.96
C ARG A 695 15.32 15.58 15.70
N ALA A 696 15.18 16.19 14.52
CA ALA A 696 14.97 15.50 13.26
C ALA A 696 16.15 14.56 12.95
N GLN A 697 15.86 13.36 12.45
CA GLN A 697 16.88 12.37 12.08
C GLN A 697 16.63 11.75 10.69
N TYR A 698 15.44 11.92 10.11
CA TYR A 698 15.00 11.35 8.82
C TYR A 698 14.98 9.80 8.73
N ILE A 699 15.64 9.08 9.65
CA ILE A 699 15.85 7.63 9.58
C ILE A 699 14.96 6.77 10.49
N ARG A 700 14.12 7.38 11.34
CA ARG A 700 13.38 6.65 12.41
C ARG A 700 12.50 5.50 11.92
N ASP A 701 11.63 5.76 10.95
CA ASP A 701 10.72 4.76 10.37
C ASP A 701 11.47 3.64 9.62
N GLU A 702 12.57 4.00 8.93
CA GLU A 702 13.42 3.02 8.24
C GLU A 702 14.19 2.13 9.22
N TRP A 703 14.73 2.67 10.32
CA TRP A 703 15.40 1.87 11.34
C TRP A 703 14.47 0.79 11.92
N VAL A 704 13.20 1.15 12.19
CA VAL A 704 12.19 0.22 12.68
C VAL A 704 11.89 -0.88 11.64
N ARG A 705 11.71 -0.51 10.37
CA ARG A 705 11.44 -1.49 9.29
C ARG A 705 12.65 -2.38 8.97
N LYS A 706 13.90 -1.87 8.99
CA LYS A 706 15.12 -2.68 8.86
C LYS A 706 15.28 -3.64 10.05
N THR A 707 14.96 -3.20 11.27
CA THR A 707 14.96 -4.05 12.47
C THR A 707 13.99 -5.24 12.31
N GLU A 708 12.77 -4.99 11.82
CA GLU A 708 11.80 -6.06 11.56
C GLU A 708 12.27 -7.04 10.45
N GLN A 709 12.93 -6.54 9.41
CA GLN A 709 13.55 -7.37 8.37
C GLN A 709 14.70 -8.24 8.91
N GLU A 710 15.57 -7.70 9.78
CA GLU A 710 16.65 -8.45 10.44
C GLU A 710 16.13 -9.53 11.41
N MET A 711 14.99 -9.30 12.05
CA MET A 711 14.25 -10.34 12.79
C MET A 711 13.68 -11.43 11.86
N GLY A 712 13.78 -11.26 10.54
CA GLY A 712 13.36 -12.21 9.52
C GLY A 712 11.86 -12.24 9.28
N ARG A 713 11.19 -11.09 9.49
CA ARG A 713 9.74 -10.87 9.37
C ARG A 713 9.40 -10.13 8.07
N LEU A 714 8.12 -9.97 7.77
CA LEU A 714 7.67 -9.11 6.67
C LEU A 714 7.55 -7.66 7.16
N ALA A 715 8.29 -6.76 6.52
CA ALA A 715 8.10 -5.31 6.61
C ALA A 715 8.35 -4.67 5.24
N ALA A 716 7.83 -3.46 5.03
CA ALA A 716 8.07 -2.67 3.84
C ALA A 716 9.55 -2.27 3.70
N ARG A 717 10.12 -2.47 2.52
CA ARG A 717 11.48 -2.01 2.18
C ARG A 717 11.47 -0.51 1.89
N GLY A 718 12.56 0.18 2.21
CA GLY A 718 12.78 1.58 1.83
C GLY A 718 14.26 1.93 1.67
N ARG A 719 14.53 2.94 0.85
CA ARG A 719 15.87 3.51 0.58
C ARG A 719 15.77 5.03 0.53
N PHE A 720 16.85 5.74 0.85
CA PHE A 720 16.84 7.19 0.68
C PHE A 720 17.09 7.57 -0.79
N VAL A 721 16.42 8.64 -1.22
CA VAL A 721 16.47 9.20 -2.58
C VAL A 721 16.32 10.71 -2.52
N HIS A 722 16.89 11.39 -3.51
CA HIS A 722 16.49 12.76 -3.85
C HIS A 722 15.24 12.73 -4.73
N VAL A 723 14.37 13.73 -4.61
CA VAL A 723 13.20 13.87 -5.49
C VAL A 723 13.29 15.16 -6.27
N CYS A 724 12.97 15.11 -7.56
CA CYS A 724 12.69 16.28 -8.38
C CYS A 724 11.28 16.20 -8.97
N VAL A 725 10.56 17.32 -9.03
CA VAL A 725 9.20 17.44 -9.58
C VAL A 725 9.24 18.36 -10.79
N ASN A 726 8.91 17.84 -11.98
CA ASN A 726 8.98 18.56 -13.26
C ASN A 726 10.35 19.27 -13.49
N GLY A 727 11.44 18.65 -13.03
CA GLY A 727 12.81 19.16 -13.15
C GLY A 727 13.31 19.89 -11.90
N LEU A 728 12.44 20.48 -11.09
CA LEU A 728 12.82 21.20 -9.87
C LEU A 728 13.19 20.24 -8.73
N TYR A 729 14.31 20.46 -8.07
CA TYR A 729 14.69 19.76 -6.85
C TYR A 729 13.70 20.02 -5.71
N TRP A 730 13.34 18.94 -5.02
CA TRP A 730 12.23 18.90 -4.05
C TRP A 730 12.64 18.36 -2.67
N GLY A 731 13.92 18.05 -2.46
CA GLY A 731 14.47 17.62 -1.17
C GLY A 731 14.72 16.12 -1.03
N LEU A 732 15.11 15.73 0.18
CA LEU A 732 15.36 14.34 0.59
C LEU A 732 14.05 13.60 0.90
N TYR A 733 13.96 12.34 0.47
CA TYR A 733 12.84 11.44 0.74
C TYR A 733 13.34 10.02 1.06
N ASN A 734 12.53 9.23 1.77
CA ASN A 734 12.64 7.78 1.76
C ASN A 734 11.58 7.20 0.80
N LEU A 735 12.03 6.43 -0.19
CA LEU A 735 11.18 5.70 -1.13
C LEU A 735 10.81 4.35 -0.51
N VAL A 736 9.57 4.17 -0.07
CA VAL A 736 9.08 3.00 0.66
C VAL A 736 8.06 2.19 -0.15
N GLU A 737 8.07 0.86 -0.01
CA GLU A 737 6.89 0.03 -0.35
C GLU A 737 5.69 0.41 0.53
N ARG A 738 4.49 0.55 -0.04
CA ARG A 738 3.29 0.75 0.79
C ARG A 738 2.79 -0.60 1.32
N PRO A 739 2.64 -0.82 2.65
CA PRO A 739 2.19 -2.10 3.18
C PRO A 739 0.66 -2.19 3.26
N ASP A 740 0.00 -2.35 2.11
CA ASP A 740 -1.45 -2.58 1.96
C ASP A 740 -1.78 -3.92 1.27
N GLU A 741 -3.06 -4.18 0.97
CA GLU A 741 -3.57 -5.45 0.41
C GLU A 741 -2.87 -5.83 -0.89
N GLU A 742 -2.64 -4.84 -1.76
CA GLU A 742 -1.96 -5.01 -3.04
C GLU A 742 -0.51 -5.49 -2.79
N HIS A 743 0.22 -4.83 -1.87
CA HIS A 743 1.57 -5.26 -1.45
C HIS A 743 1.59 -6.66 -0.84
N LEU A 744 0.59 -7.03 -0.03
CA LEU A 744 0.50 -8.39 0.51
C LEU A 744 0.28 -9.41 -0.60
N ALA A 745 -0.58 -9.13 -1.59
CA ALA A 745 -0.78 -9.99 -2.76
C ALA A 745 0.47 -10.08 -3.67
N HIS A 746 1.32 -9.05 -3.69
CA HIS A 746 2.63 -9.10 -4.34
C HIS A 746 3.66 -9.93 -3.54
N ARG A 747 3.83 -9.64 -2.25
CA ARG A 747 4.90 -10.21 -1.40
C ARG A 747 4.59 -11.61 -0.86
N LEU A 748 3.31 -11.99 -0.76
CA LEU A 748 2.81 -13.26 -0.23
C LEU A 748 1.85 -14.00 -1.21
N GLY A 749 1.67 -13.47 -2.43
CA GLY A 749 0.88 -14.10 -3.49
C GLY A 749 -0.64 -14.01 -3.31
N GLY A 750 -1.40 -14.39 -4.35
CA GLY A 750 -2.87 -14.30 -4.37
C GLY A 750 -3.38 -13.05 -5.09
N LYS A 751 -4.52 -12.52 -4.63
CA LYS A 751 -5.12 -11.25 -5.06
C LYS A 751 -5.32 -10.34 -3.84
N ASP A 752 -5.52 -9.05 -4.06
CA ASP A 752 -5.67 -8.04 -3.00
C ASP A 752 -6.90 -8.36 -2.12
N LYS A 753 -8.06 -8.63 -2.76
CA LYS A 753 -9.28 -9.13 -2.11
C LYS A 753 -9.11 -10.51 -1.40
N SER A 754 -7.92 -11.14 -1.41
CA SER A 754 -7.57 -12.34 -0.61
C SER A 754 -6.98 -12.04 0.77
N TYR A 755 -6.81 -10.76 1.14
CA TYR A 755 -6.29 -10.35 2.44
C TYR A 755 -7.33 -9.57 3.26
N ILE A 756 -7.19 -9.66 4.58
CA ILE A 756 -7.71 -8.70 5.56
C ILE A 756 -6.51 -7.85 5.98
N THR A 757 -6.67 -6.53 6.08
CA THR A 757 -5.76 -5.69 6.87
C THR A 757 -6.51 -4.95 7.96
N LEU A 758 -5.90 -4.87 9.14
CA LEU A 758 -6.37 -4.07 10.26
C LEU A 758 -5.38 -2.92 10.48
N GLN A 759 -5.87 -1.71 10.73
CA GLN A 759 -5.06 -0.63 11.28
C GLN A 759 -5.72 -0.01 12.50
N THR A 760 -4.92 0.52 13.44
CA THR A 760 -5.47 1.24 14.61
C THR A 760 -5.30 2.75 14.44
N ARG A 761 -6.41 3.49 14.57
CA ARG A 761 -6.43 4.97 14.57
C ARG A 761 -7.35 5.48 15.68
N ASN A 762 -6.85 6.39 16.51
CA ASN A 762 -7.54 6.99 17.68
C ASN A 762 -8.16 5.95 18.63
N GLY A 763 -7.45 4.85 18.90
CA GLY A 763 -7.90 3.79 19.81
C GLY A 763 -9.05 2.92 19.28
N LYS A 764 -9.28 2.92 17.96
CA LYS A 764 -10.20 2.01 17.25
C LYS A 764 -9.44 1.23 16.19
N ILE A 765 -9.80 -0.03 15.99
CA ILE A 765 -9.49 -0.74 14.74
C ILE A 765 -10.29 -0.14 13.59
N GLN A 766 -9.76 -0.26 12.38
CA GLN A 766 -10.39 0.04 11.11
C GLN A 766 -10.04 -1.09 10.14
N SER A 767 -11.04 -1.65 9.46
CA SER A 767 -10.88 -2.71 8.46
C SER A 767 -12.02 -2.71 7.42
N ASP A 768 -12.09 -3.77 6.60
CA ASP A 768 -13.30 -4.21 5.95
C ASP A 768 -14.15 -5.09 6.89
N GLU A 769 -15.39 -5.38 6.49
CA GLU A 769 -16.36 -6.20 7.24
C GLU A 769 -15.74 -7.51 7.78
N ALA A 770 -15.02 -8.25 6.92
CA ALA A 770 -14.36 -9.51 7.30
C ALA A 770 -13.21 -9.35 8.31
N GLY A 771 -12.64 -8.15 8.46
CA GLY A 771 -11.65 -7.83 9.47
C GLY A 771 -12.23 -7.30 10.77
N ASP A 772 -13.39 -6.62 10.71
CA ASP A 772 -14.17 -6.27 11.89
C ASP A 772 -14.74 -7.55 12.55
N GLU A 773 -15.32 -8.49 11.77
CA GLU A 773 -15.73 -9.83 12.24
C GLU A 773 -14.57 -10.57 12.95
N LEU A 774 -13.40 -10.60 12.33
CA LEU A 774 -12.18 -11.23 12.89
C LEU A 774 -11.74 -10.56 14.19
N TRP A 775 -11.85 -9.24 14.27
CA TRP A 775 -11.40 -8.51 15.45
C TRP A 775 -12.37 -8.67 16.63
N ASP A 776 -13.67 -8.77 16.37
CA ASP A 776 -14.66 -9.11 17.38
C ASP A 776 -14.48 -10.57 17.86
N GLU A 777 -14.21 -11.55 16.98
CA GLU A 777 -13.86 -12.92 17.38
C GLU A 777 -12.62 -12.95 18.30
N ILE A 778 -11.54 -12.24 17.93
CA ILE A 778 -10.32 -12.12 18.74
C ILE A 778 -10.62 -11.44 20.09
N THR A 779 -11.55 -10.48 20.13
CA THR A 779 -11.96 -9.77 21.34
C THR A 779 -12.77 -10.67 22.28
N GLU A 780 -13.69 -11.49 21.76
CA GLU A 780 -14.45 -12.47 22.54
C GLU A 780 -13.54 -13.58 23.09
N LEU A 781 -12.65 -14.15 22.26
CA LEU A 781 -11.68 -15.15 22.68
C LEU A 781 -10.73 -14.62 23.77
N ALA A 782 -10.34 -13.35 23.70
CA ALA A 782 -9.51 -12.71 24.72
C ALA A 782 -10.24 -12.43 26.05
N ALA A 783 -11.58 -12.46 26.09
CA ALA A 783 -12.36 -12.28 27.31
C ALA A 783 -12.35 -13.50 28.24
N ALA A 784 -12.07 -14.70 27.71
CA ALA A 784 -11.94 -15.94 28.47
C ALA A 784 -10.72 -15.95 29.42
N ASP A 785 -10.61 -16.96 30.30
CA ASP A 785 -9.37 -17.17 31.07
C ASP A 785 -8.29 -17.79 30.18
N LEU A 786 -7.28 -16.98 29.85
CA LEU A 786 -6.17 -17.37 28.99
C LEU A 786 -5.09 -18.19 29.72
N ASN A 787 -5.36 -18.64 30.96
CA ASN A 787 -4.61 -19.71 31.63
C ASN A 787 -5.22 -21.10 31.39
N ASP A 788 -6.47 -21.19 30.90
CA ASP A 788 -6.99 -22.43 30.33
C ASP A 788 -6.27 -22.72 29.00
N PRO A 789 -5.59 -23.87 28.84
CA PRO A 789 -4.91 -24.22 27.60
C PRO A 789 -5.83 -24.25 26.37
N ALA A 790 -7.11 -24.60 26.52
CA ALA A 790 -8.07 -24.63 25.42
C ALA A 790 -8.45 -23.21 24.96
N CYS A 791 -8.73 -22.30 25.91
CA CYS A 791 -9.02 -20.90 25.62
C CYS A 791 -7.80 -20.20 24.98
N PHE A 792 -6.60 -20.45 25.49
CA PHE A 792 -5.37 -19.91 24.90
C PHE A 792 -5.08 -20.49 23.51
N ALA A 793 -5.30 -21.80 23.30
CA ALA A 793 -5.16 -22.43 21.99
C ALA A 793 -6.18 -21.90 20.96
N ALA A 794 -7.41 -21.61 21.38
CA ALA A 794 -8.43 -21.00 20.52
C ALA A 794 -8.02 -19.59 20.08
N LEU A 795 -7.55 -18.74 21.00
CA LEU A 795 -6.99 -17.43 20.65
C LEU A 795 -5.76 -17.55 19.74
N GLN A 796 -4.87 -18.53 19.99
CA GLN A 796 -3.74 -18.84 19.12
C GLN A 796 -4.14 -19.35 17.71
N ALA A 797 -5.34 -19.91 17.53
CA ALA A 797 -5.83 -20.32 16.21
C ALA A 797 -6.08 -19.11 15.29
N GLN A 798 -6.54 -17.99 15.85
CA GLN A 798 -6.78 -16.75 15.11
C GLN A 798 -5.57 -15.80 15.13
N LEU A 799 -4.77 -15.77 16.21
CA LEU A 799 -3.74 -14.76 16.46
C LEU A 799 -2.32 -15.35 16.54
N HIS A 800 -1.37 -14.83 15.75
CA HIS A 800 0.00 -15.32 15.77
C HIS A 800 0.80 -14.68 16.92
N ILE A 801 0.62 -15.19 18.15
CA ILE A 801 1.21 -14.65 19.39
C ILE A 801 2.70 -14.27 19.28
N VAL A 802 3.55 -15.13 18.72
CA VAL A 802 4.99 -14.85 18.52
C VAL A 802 5.25 -13.62 17.62
N ASP A 803 4.33 -13.33 16.70
CA ASP A 803 4.42 -12.23 15.75
C ASP A 803 4.06 -10.89 16.41
N LEU A 804 3.00 -10.91 17.23
CA LEU A 804 2.59 -9.81 18.10
C LEU A 804 3.71 -9.43 19.09
N ILE A 805 4.34 -10.42 19.74
CA ILE A 805 5.43 -10.19 20.69
C ILE A 805 6.62 -9.51 20.00
N ASP A 806 7.06 -10.03 18.85
CA ASP A 806 8.15 -9.44 18.07
C ASP A 806 7.83 -7.97 17.68
N TYR A 807 6.61 -7.69 17.19
CA TYR A 807 6.14 -6.34 16.86
C TYR A 807 6.18 -5.42 18.08
N CYS A 808 5.67 -5.87 19.22
CA CYS A 808 5.70 -5.12 20.47
C CYS A 808 7.12 -4.80 20.94
N LEU A 809 8.07 -5.76 20.85
CA LEU A 809 9.46 -5.56 21.28
C LEU A 809 10.19 -4.46 20.50
N VAL A 810 9.94 -4.34 19.18
CA VAL A 810 10.56 -3.27 18.38
C VAL A 810 10.02 -1.89 18.75
N GLN A 811 8.71 -1.74 18.95
CA GLN A 811 8.11 -0.48 19.40
C GLN A 811 8.50 -0.12 20.85
N MET A 812 8.66 -1.12 21.73
CA MET A 812 9.19 -0.94 23.08
C MET A 812 10.63 -0.43 23.02
N TYR A 813 11.51 -1.06 22.23
CA TYR A 813 12.87 -0.58 22.05
C TYR A 813 12.92 0.84 21.51
N ALA A 814 12.20 1.12 20.42
CA ALA A 814 12.15 2.41 19.74
C ALA A 814 11.39 3.50 20.52
N ALA A 815 10.69 3.13 21.60
CA ALA A 815 9.93 4.01 22.47
C ALA A 815 8.81 4.79 21.75
N GLY A 816 8.02 4.09 20.92
CA GLY A 816 6.98 4.69 20.07
C GLY A 816 6.06 5.66 20.82
N GLU A 817 6.15 6.95 20.48
CA GLU A 817 5.38 8.04 21.09
C GLU A 817 3.92 8.03 20.62
N ASP A 818 3.67 7.71 19.35
CA ASP A 818 2.33 7.64 18.73
C ASP A 818 1.89 6.18 18.43
N TRP A 819 2.35 5.24 19.25
CA TRP A 819 2.14 3.79 19.08
C TRP A 819 0.93 3.27 19.89
N VAL A 820 0.37 2.13 19.48
CA VAL A 820 -0.93 1.60 19.92
C VAL A 820 -1.03 1.35 21.43
N LEU A 821 0.01 0.88 22.10
CA LEU A 821 -0.02 0.68 23.56
C LEU A 821 0.07 1.99 24.36
N LYS A 822 0.48 3.10 23.74
CA LYS A 822 0.66 4.41 24.39
C LYS A 822 -0.43 5.42 24.02
N ASN A 823 -0.95 5.35 22.80
CA ASN A 823 -1.85 6.35 22.20
C ASN A 823 -2.91 5.77 21.25
N GLY A 824 -2.98 4.44 21.06
CA GLY A 824 -4.02 3.82 20.21
C GLY A 824 -3.86 4.06 18.70
N ASN A 825 -2.66 4.31 18.21
CA ASN A 825 -2.33 4.61 16.80
C ASN A 825 -1.25 3.64 16.24
N ASN A 826 -1.05 3.67 14.92
CA ASN A 826 0.15 3.15 14.23
C ASN A 826 0.50 1.67 14.52
N MET A 827 -0.55 0.83 14.59
CA MET A 827 -0.46 -0.61 14.39
C MET A 827 -1.02 -0.96 13.02
N ARG A 828 -0.34 -1.87 12.31
CA ARG A 828 -0.89 -2.60 11.16
C ARG A 828 -0.82 -4.09 11.42
N ALA A 829 -1.86 -4.80 11.01
CA ALA A 829 -1.96 -6.25 11.07
C ALA A 829 -2.60 -6.80 9.79
N TYR A 830 -2.36 -8.06 9.46
CA TYR A 830 -2.87 -8.70 8.26
C TYR A 830 -3.14 -10.20 8.43
N ARG A 831 -4.14 -10.71 7.69
CA ARG A 831 -4.49 -12.13 7.61
C ARG A 831 -4.82 -12.48 6.16
N ARG A 832 -4.51 -13.70 5.71
CA ARG A 832 -4.96 -14.21 4.40
C ARG A 832 -6.30 -14.92 4.58
N LYS A 833 -7.31 -14.52 3.81
CA LYS A 833 -8.68 -15.07 3.83
C LYS A 833 -8.69 -16.53 3.34
N PHE A 834 -9.67 -17.30 3.81
CA PHE A 834 -9.98 -18.69 3.37
C PHE A 834 -8.86 -19.73 3.57
N LEU A 835 -7.89 -19.45 4.46
CA LEU A 835 -6.90 -20.41 4.96
C LEU A 835 -6.92 -20.39 6.48
N ASN A 836 -6.41 -21.44 7.12
CA ASN A 836 -6.11 -21.48 8.56
C ASN A 836 -4.87 -20.62 8.91
N ALA A 837 -4.73 -19.46 8.27
CA ALA A 837 -3.73 -18.47 8.54
C ALA A 837 -4.10 -17.67 9.81
N ARG A 838 -3.10 -17.27 10.58
CA ARG A 838 -3.25 -16.43 11.78
C ARG A 838 -3.01 -14.95 11.43
N LEU A 839 -3.63 -14.04 12.19
CA LEU A 839 -3.35 -12.60 12.14
C LEU A 839 -1.87 -12.34 12.52
N ARG A 840 -1.17 -11.60 11.68
CA ARG A 840 0.23 -11.15 11.84
C ARG A 840 0.31 -9.63 11.89
N PHE A 841 1.45 -9.09 12.32
CA PHE A 841 1.70 -7.66 12.53
C PHE A 841 2.86 -7.17 11.68
N MET A 842 2.90 -5.86 11.42
CA MET A 842 4.00 -5.19 10.71
C MET A 842 4.07 -3.70 11.08
N HIS A 843 5.25 -3.10 10.99
CA HIS A 843 5.43 -1.68 11.28
C HIS A 843 5.12 -0.78 10.10
N TRP A 844 4.51 0.36 10.42
CA TRP A 844 4.32 1.51 9.53
C TRP A 844 4.12 2.76 10.39
N ASP A 845 4.63 3.91 9.93
CA ASP A 845 4.45 5.21 10.58
C ASP A 845 5.14 5.27 11.96
N ALA A 846 6.42 4.92 11.97
CA ALA A 846 7.28 4.90 13.16
C ALA A 846 8.25 6.10 13.25
N ASP A 847 7.91 7.22 12.62
CA ASP A 847 8.61 8.51 12.75
C ASP A 847 8.64 9.02 14.20
N ALA A 848 7.59 8.72 14.96
CA ALA A 848 7.39 9.14 16.34
C ALA A 848 8.16 8.26 17.34
N THR A 849 9.47 8.06 17.14
CA THR A 849 10.34 7.17 17.95
C THR A 849 11.61 7.89 18.40
N PHE A 850 12.48 7.23 19.18
CA PHE A 850 13.78 7.76 19.63
C PHE A 850 13.71 9.19 20.22
N ALA A 851 12.72 9.39 21.10
CA ALA A 851 12.38 10.67 21.73
C ALA A 851 12.34 11.86 20.75
N SER A 852 11.72 11.65 19.58
CA SER A 852 11.41 12.67 18.56
C SER A 852 10.81 13.96 19.13
N GLY A 853 10.10 13.89 20.27
CA GLY A 853 9.46 15.06 20.87
C GLY A 853 8.09 15.38 20.27
N ARG A 854 7.52 14.49 19.43
CA ARG A 854 6.18 14.63 18.84
C ARG A 854 5.08 14.60 19.91
N LYS A 855 5.28 13.86 21.00
CA LYS A 855 4.41 13.80 22.20
C LYS A 855 5.16 13.72 23.53
N ASN A 856 6.39 13.19 23.59
CA ASN A 856 7.21 13.14 24.81
C ASN A 856 8.65 13.62 24.56
N VAL A 857 9.13 14.56 25.37
CA VAL A 857 10.52 15.01 25.34
C VAL A 857 11.48 14.08 26.09
N ARG A 858 10.96 13.20 26.97
CA ARG A 858 11.72 12.20 27.76
C ARG A 858 11.66 10.80 27.14
N VAL A 859 12.52 9.91 27.63
CA VAL A 859 12.73 8.53 27.13
C VAL A 859 11.66 7.54 27.64
N ASP A 860 10.72 8.01 28.46
CA ASP A 860 9.70 7.16 29.11
C ASP A 860 8.75 6.51 28.09
N ALA A 861 8.96 5.22 27.88
CA ALA A 861 8.06 4.30 27.19
C ALA A 861 7.79 3.10 28.11
N PRO A 862 7.06 3.31 29.24
CA PRO A 862 6.58 2.21 30.05
C PRO A 862 5.74 1.25 29.20
N LEU A 863 5.71 -0.04 29.52
CA LEU A 863 4.56 -0.91 29.20
C LEU A 863 3.34 -0.41 29.99
N PRO A 864 2.38 0.33 29.40
CA PRO A 864 1.32 0.97 30.16
C PRO A 864 0.15 -0.01 30.26
N LEU A 865 0.29 -1.02 31.13
CA LEU A 865 -0.74 -2.05 31.35
C LEU A 865 -2.00 -1.50 32.06
N ALA A 866 -2.03 -0.21 32.39
CA ALA A 866 -3.20 0.53 32.83
C ALA A 866 -3.49 1.66 31.82
N GLY A 867 -4.71 1.69 31.27
CA GLY A 867 -5.14 2.72 30.31
C GLY A 867 -6.28 2.34 29.36
N THR A 868 -6.59 1.04 29.18
CA THR A 868 -7.58 0.58 28.19
C THR A 868 -8.63 -0.40 28.72
N ASP A 869 -9.51 0.07 29.61
CA ASP A 869 -10.68 -0.72 30.07
C ASP A 869 -11.73 -0.96 28.96
N LYS A 870 -11.52 -0.39 27.77
CA LYS A 870 -12.39 -0.51 26.62
C LYS A 870 -12.11 -1.80 25.84
N ALA A 871 -13.01 -2.77 25.96
CA ALA A 871 -13.08 -3.95 25.09
C ALA A 871 -13.05 -3.55 23.59
N GLY A 872 -12.45 -4.41 22.76
CA GLY A 872 -12.21 -4.13 21.33
C GLY A 872 -11.03 -3.19 21.04
N ALA A 873 -10.32 -2.67 22.05
CA ALA A 873 -9.05 -1.96 21.83
C ALA A 873 -7.86 -2.93 21.84
N PHE A 874 -6.86 -2.72 20.98
CA PHE A 874 -5.63 -3.55 20.97
C PHE A 874 -4.89 -3.53 22.32
N GLY A 875 -4.87 -2.39 23.03
CA GLY A 875 -4.33 -2.31 24.38
C GLY A 875 -5.03 -3.27 25.35
N HIS A 876 -6.34 -3.45 25.21
CA HIS A 876 -7.12 -4.39 26.01
C HIS A 876 -6.76 -5.85 25.67
N LEU A 877 -6.64 -6.20 24.40
CA LEU A 877 -6.12 -7.52 23.98
C LEU A 877 -4.75 -7.81 24.61
N PHE A 878 -3.84 -6.82 24.60
CA PHE A 878 -2.51 -6.97 25.20
C PHE A 878 -2.57 -7.13 26.74
N GLN A 879 -3.42 -6.35 27.43
CA GLN A 879 -3.70 -6.52 28.86
C GLN A 879 -4.23 -7.94 29.18
N ARG A 880 -5.18 -8.45 28.38
CA ARG A 880 -5.73 -9.81 28.55
C ARG A 880 -4.65 -10.88 28.35
N LEU A 881 -3.89 -10.79 27.26
CA LEU A 881 -2.77 -11.69 26.97
C LEU A 881 -1.74 -11.72 28.13
N MET A 882 -1.41 -10.55 28.69
CA MET A 882 -0.48 -10.44 29.83
C MET A 882 -0.94 -11.17 31.10
N THR A 883 -2.22 -11.54 31.24
CA THR A 883 -2.69 -12.38 32.36
C THR A 883 -2.31 -13.86 32.23
N SER A 884 -2.08 -14.35 31.00
CA SER A 884 -1.71 -15.74 30.72
C SER A 884 -0.26 -16.07 31.10
N VAL A 885 -0.05 -17.12 31.89
CA VAL A 885 1.29 -17.68 32.16
C VAL A 885 1.99 -18.07 30.85
N ALA A 886 1.28 -18.73 29.93
CA ALA A 886 1.83 -19.20 28.67
C ALA A 886 2.27 -18.04 27.77
N PHE A 887 1.50 -16.95 27.72
CA PHE A 887 1.90 -15.74 26.99
C PHE A 887 3.18 -15.12 27.57
N ARG A 888 3.28 -14.96 28.90
CA ARG A 888 4.47 -14.39 29.55
C ARG A 888 5.73 -15.24 29.32
N GLN A 889 5.60 -16.56 29.38
CA GLN A 889 6.69 -17.50 29.03
C GLN A 889 7.11 -17.38 27.56
N MET A 890 6.15 -17.31 26.63
CA MET A 890 6.44 -17.06 25.22
C MET A 890 7.13 -15.70 25.02
N PHE A 891 6.73 -14.67 25.77
CA PHE A 891 7.30 -13.33 25.72
C PHE A 891 8.77 -13.33 26.17
N ALA A 892 9.08 -13.90 27.34
CA ALA A 892 10.44 -14.04 27.84
C ALA A 892 11.36 -14.75 26.82
N ALA A 893 10.89 -15.84 26.21
CA ALA A 893 11.63 -16.55 25.17
C ALA A 893 11.89 -15.73 23.88
N ARG A 894 11.15 -14.64 23.62
CA ARG A 894 11.49 -13.66 22.56
C ARG A 894 12.44 -12.58 23.04
N VAL A 895 12.32 -12.16 24.30
CA VAL A 895 13.24 -11.21 24.93
C VAL A 895 14.65 -11.77 24.93
N ASP A 896 14.84 -12.98 25.46
CA ASP A 896 16.14 -13.67 25.51
C ASP A 896 16.76 -13.82 24.11
N LYS A 897 15.94 -14.20 23.12
CA LYS A 897 16.36 -14.38 21.72
C LYS A 897 16.83 -13.07 21.07
N TRP A 898 16.14 -11.96 21.31
CA TRP A 898 16.34 -10.73 20.55
C TRP A 898 17.15 -9.66 21.29
N CYS A 899 17.14 -9.66 22.62
CA CYS A 899 17.71 -8.58 23.44
C CYS A 899 19.07 -8.95 24.06
N GLY A 900 19.48 -10.22 23.98
CA GLY A 900 20.85 -10.64 24.31
C GLY A 900 21.90 -10.05 23.36
N GLU A 901 23.18 -10.21 23.69
CA GLU A 901 24.32 -9.54 23.00
C GLU A 901 24.36 -9.74 21.48
N GLN A 902 24.02 -10.94 21.02
CA GLN A 902 24.00 -11.32 19.60
C GLN A 902 22.61 -11.17 18.96
N GLY A 903 21.64 -10.66 19.71
CA GLY A 903 20.26 -10.45 19.26
C GLY A 903 20.08 -9.16 18.44
N VAL A 904 19.02 -9.11 17.64
CA VAL A 904 18.72 -7.98 16.73
C VAL A 904 18.38 -6.68 17.48
N LEU A 905 17.91 -6.79 18.73
CA LEU A 905 17.67 -5.69 19.66
C LEU A 905 18.79 -5.50 20.71
N GLY A 906 19.88 -6.28 20.60
CA GLY A 906 21.11 -6.09 21.36
C GLY A 906 21.79 -4.77 21.02
N ALA A 907 22.38 -4.09 22.01
CA ALA A 907 22.87 -2.70 21.88
C ALA A 907 23.79 -2.50 20.66
N ALA A 908 24.76 -3.39 20.45
CA ALA A 908 25.69 -3.32 19.33
C ALA A 908 25.04 -3.55 17.95
N ALA A 909 23.95 -4.34 17.86
CA ALA A 909 23.20 -4.51 16.62
C ALA A 909 22.37 -3.27 16.30
N CYS A 910 21.65 -2.75 17.30
CA CYS A 910 20.87 -1.53 17.19
C CYS A 910 21.72 -0.30 16.83
N GLN A 911 22.90 -0.17 17.45
CA GLN A 911 23.84 0.91 17.12
C GLN A 911 24.33 0.78 15.68
N ARG A 912 24.86 -0.37 15.24
CA ARG A 912 25.34 -0.55 13.85
C ARG A 912 24.26 -0.21 12.81
N ARG A 913 23.00 -0.59 13.07
CA ARG A 913 21.85 -0.26 12.21
C ARG A 913 21.53 1.24 12.19
N TYR A 914 21.77 1.95 13.29
CA TYR A 914 21.65 3.39 13.37
C TYR A 914 22.80 4.08 12.63
N GLU A 915 24.06 3.72 12.89
CA GLU A 915 25.22 4.33 12.21
C GLU A 915 25.13 4.18 10.69
N GLY A 916 24.89 2.96 10.18
CA GLY A 916 24.78 2.73 8.74
C GLY A 916 23.56 3.37 8.07
N LEU A 917 22.62 3.91 8.85
CA LEU A 917 21.53 4.77 8.37
C LEU A 917 21.89 6.25 8.40
N LEU A 918 22.73 6.69 9.35
CA LEU A 918 23.32 8.03 9.33
C LEU A 918 24.28 8.18 8.14
N ASP A 919 25.10 7.15 7.87
CA ASP A 919 26.07 7.16 6.78
C ASP A 919 25.41 7.28 5.38
N GLU A 920 24.16 6.80 5.22
CA GLU A 920 23.32 6.95 3.99
C GLU A 920 22.66 8.33 3.88
N VAL A 921 22.39 9.02 5.00
CA VAL A 921 21.54 10.23 5.04
C VAL A 921 22.34 11.52 5.27
N GLU A 922 23.32 11.51 6.16
CA GLU A 922 24.06 12.70 6.59
C GLU A 922 24.73 13.49 5.45
N PRO A 923 25.33 12.85 4.41
CA PRO A 923 25.91 13.61 3.31
C PRO A 923 24.84 14.32 2.47
N ALA A 924 23.66 13.70 2.30
CA ALA A 924 22.54 14.25 1.53
C ALA A 924 21.80 15.41 2.24
N LEU A 925 21.87 15.49 3.58
CA LEU A 925 21.14 16.51 4.36
C LEU A 925 21.52 17.96 4.05
N MET A 926 22.65 18.22 3.39
CA MET A 926 22.99 19.60 2.99
C MET A 926 22.02 20.13 1.92
N ALA A 927 21.58 19.29 0.97
CA ALA A 927 20.62 19.68 -0.05
C ALA A 927 19.20 19.83 0.53
N GLU A 928 18.81 18.98 1.49
CA GLU A 928 17.57 19.16 2.26
C GLU A 928 17.57 20.46 3.10
N ALA A 929 18.73 20.84 3.66
CA ALA A 929 18.89 22.09 4.39
C ALA A 929 18.72 23.32 3.49
N ALA A 930 19.36 23.32 2.31
CA ALA A 930 19.22 24.40 1.34
C ALA A 930 17.79 24.51 0.77
N ARG A 931 17.09 23.38 0.59
CA ARG A 931 15.75 23.40 -0.02
C ARG A 931 14.62 23.73 0.96
N TRP A 932 14.78 23.36 2.24
CA TRP A 932 13.66 23.35 3.20
C TRP A 932 14.04 23.71 4.65
N GLY A 933 15.31 24.04 4.93
CA GLY A 933 15.79 24.29 6.28
C GLY A 933 15.22 25.57 6.92
N ASP A 934 14.85 26.55 6.11
CA ASP A 934 14.34 27.88 6.47
C ASP A 934 12.80 27.98 6.47
N LEU A 935 12.08 26.92 6.05
CA LEU A 935 10.61 26.89 5.93
C LEU A 935 9.84 27.39 7.17
N HIS A 936 10.45 27.35 8.36
CA HIS A 936 9.87 27.79 9.63
C HIS A 936 10.60 28.96 10.31
N PHE A 937 11.77 29.38 9.82
CA PHE A 937 12.65 30.34 10.48
C PHE A 937 13.56 31.03 9.47
N ALA A 938 13.91 32.30 9.69
CA ALA A 938 14.84 33.00 8.81
C ALA A 938 16.14 32.20 8.59
N GLU A 939 16.85 31.79 9.64
CA GLU A 939 18.08 31.00 9.52
C GLU A 939 17.79 29.49 9.33
N PRO A 940 18.41 28.83 8.33
CA PRO A 940 18.08 27.45 7.96
C PRO A 940 18.58 26.41 8.98
N PHE A 941 17.81 25.35 9.16
CA PHE A 941 18.28 24.12 9.81
C PHE A 941 19.35 23.42 8.94
N THR A 942 20.61 23.42 9.39
CA THR A 942 21.72 22.71 8.72
C THR A 942 22.14 21.41 9.43
N PRO A 943 22.76 20.45 8.71
CA PRO A 943 23.35 19.24 9.30
C PRO A 943 24.61 19.51 10.14
N LEU A 944 25.17 20.73 10.10
CA LEU A 944 26.32 21.16 10.89
C LEU A 944 25.92 21.45 12.35
N ASN A 945 24.88 22.26 12.55
CA ASN A 945 24.59 22.86 13.86
C ASN A 945 23.56 22.06 14.65
N HIS A 946 22.40 21.76 14.06
CA HIS A 946 21.24 21.28 14.80
C HIS A 946 21.17 19.75 14.90
N TRP A 947 21.55 19.06 13.82
CA TRP A 947 21.38 17.61 13.71
C TRP A 947 22.48 16.82 14.46
N GLN A 948 23.71 17.35 14.54
CA GLN A 948 24.81 16.73 15.27
C GLN A 948 24.50 16.55 16.76
N GLN A 949 23.77 17.48 17.39
CA GLN A 949 23.40 17.37 18.82
C GLN A 949 22.56 16.11 19.08
N GLN A 950 21.50 15.88 18.29
CA GLN A 950 20.67 14.69 18.43
C GLN A 950 21.44 13.42 18.04
N LYS A 951 22.32 13.45 17.03
CA LYS A 951 23.20 12.32 16.67
C LYS A 951 24.14 11.93 17.82
N GLN A 952 24.87 12.89 18.40
CA GLN A 952 25.74 12.66 19.55
C GLN A 952 24.95 12.07 20.72
N ARG A 953 23.76 12.64 20.99
CA ARG A 953 22.84 12.16 22.02
C ARG A 953 22.42 10.71 21.80
N MET A 954 22.06 10.31 20.58
CA MET A 954 21.70 8.92 20.30
C MET A 954 22.88 7.96 20.42
N ARG A 955 24.08 8.37 19.97
CA ARG A 955 25.33 7.60 20.13
C ARG A 955 25.75 7.42 21.59
N GLN A 956 25.49 8.40 22.45
CA GLN A 956 25.96 8.42 23.85
C GLN A 956 24.88 7.93 24.84
N GLU A 957 23.65 8.45 24.77
CA GLU A 957 22.58 8.15 25.73
C GLU A 957 21.70 6.97 25.30
N TRP A 958 21.43 6.81 24.00
CA TRP A 958 20.37 5.90 23.53
C TRP A 958 20.87 4.48 23.29
N PHE A 959 21.61 4.26 22.20
CA PHE A 959 21.94 2.91 21.74
C PHE A 959 22.79 2.08 22.71
N PRO A 960 23.78 2.66 23.45
CA PRO A 960 24.53 1.92 24.47
C PRO A 960 23.70 1.44 25.67
N HIS A 961 22.54 2.06 25.95
CA HIS A 961 21.81 1.84 27.19
C HIS A 961 20.37 1.31 27.00
N ARG A 962 19.72 1.59 25.87
CA ARG A 962 18.28 1.29 25.69
C ARG A 962 17.95 -0.19 25.87
N THR A 963 18.82 -1.11 25.43
CA THR A 963 18.61 -2.56 25.64
C THR A 963 18.60 -2.93 27.13
N SER A 964 19.54 -2.42 27.93
CA SER A 964 19.61 -2.76 29.37
C SER A 964 18.49 -2.08 30.18
N TRP A 965 18.07 -0.87 29.79
CA TRP A 965 16.86 -0.24 30.35
C TRP A 965 15.59 -1.04 30.03
N MET A 966 15.43 -1.48 28.78
CA MET A 966 14.27 -2.28 28.36
C MET A 966 14.24 -3.65 29.06
N LEU A 967 15.39 -4.32 29.22
CA LEU A 967 15.50 -5.57 29.98
C LEU A 967 15.11 -5.39 31.46
N LYS A 968 15.61 -4.35 32.13
CA LYS A 968 15.25 -4.02 33.51
C LYS A 968 13.75 -3.71 33.67
N GLU A 969 13.15 -3.05 32.69
CA GLU A 969 11.71 -2.78 32.68
C GLU A 969 10.90 -4.07 32.50
N LEU A 970 11.24 -4.90 31.51
CA LEU A 970 10.60 -6.18 31.23
C LEU A 970 10.69 -7.16 32.41
N ALA A 971 11.83 -7.19 33.11
CA ALA A 971 12.01 -7.98 34.32
C ALA A 971 11.01 -7.60 35.42
N SER A 972 10.68 -6.32 35.57
CA SER A 972 9.68 -5.86 36.56
C SER A 972 8.24 -6.28 36.24
N TYR A 973 7.98 -6.78 35.03
CA TYR A 973 6.70 -7.40 34.63
C TYR A 973 6.78 -8.94 34.51
N GLY A 974 7.90 -9.56 34.87
CA GLY A 974 8.12 -11.01 34.72
C GLY A 974 8.21 -11.47 33.26
N LEU A 975 8.84 -10.66 32.40
CA LEU A 975 8.99 -10.89 30.95
C LEU A 975 10.44 -11.18 30.52
N THR A 976 11.28 -11.65 31.45
CA THR A 976 12.65 -12.15 31.22
C THR A 976 12.80 -13.52 31.86
N SER A 977 13.74 -14.35 31.41
CA SER A 977 14.13 -15.54 32.19
C SER A 977 14.87 -15.13 33.49
N ASP A 978 14.69 -15.91 34.56
CA ASP A 978 15.14 -15.56 35.91
C ASP A 978 16.66 -15.36 36.06
N SER A 979 17.45 -15.82 35.09
CA SER A 979 18.91 -15.66 35.04
C SER A 979 19.43 -14.22 34.86
N GLN A 980 18.55 -13.23 34.66
CA GLN A 980 18.94 -11.80 34.60
C GLN A 980 18.41 -10.94 35.77
N ALA A 981 17.78 -11.53 36.79
CA ALA A 981 17.13 -10.79 37.88
C ALA A 981 18.07 -10.27 38.99
N SER A 982 19.36 -10.64 38.98
CA SER A 982 20.31 -10.45 40.11
C SER A 982 20.58 -9.00 40.52
N ASP A 983 20.52 -8.07 39.57
CA ASP A 983 20.94 -6.67 39.79
C ASP A 983 19.79 -5.75 40.25
N SER A 984 18.67 -6.33 40.67
CA SER A 984 17.44 -5.61 41.03
C SER A 984 17.54 -4.81 42.34
N GLN A 985 18.35 -5.25 43.31
CA GLN A 985 18.36 -4.69 44.68
C GLN A 985 18.96 -3.27 44.85
N VAL A 986 19.55 -2.68 43.81
CA VAL A 986 20.19 -1.34 43.92
C VAL A 986 19.21 -0.19 43.66
N TRP A 987 18.13 -0.42 42.92
CA TRP A 987 17.37 0.64 42.25
C TRP A 987 16.32 1.37 43.11
N ASP A 988 15.71 0.72 44.10
CA ASP A 988 14.66 1.35 44.94
C ASP A 988 15.17 2.57 45.71
N SER A 989 16.48 2.63 45.99
CA SER A 989 17.13 3.78 46.62
C SER A 989 17.10 5.06 45.76
N GLN A 990 17.08 4.95 44.43
CA GLN A 990 17.29 6.09 43.52
C GLN A 990 16.00 6.78 43.08
N ARG A 991 14.84 6.11 43.16
CA ARG A 991 13.52 6.73 42.91
C ARG A 991 12.97 7.51 44.11
N ALA A 992 13.57 7.39 45.29
CA ALA A 992 13.13 8.05 46.52
C ALA A 992 13.56 9.53 46.62
N ASN A 993 14.52 10.01 45.82
CA ASN A 993 15.01 11.39 45.88
C ASN A 993 14.13 12.36 45.05
N PRO A 994 13.45 13.35 45.66
CA PRO A 994 12.62 14.31 44.93
C PRO A 994 13.37 15.22 43.95
N GLN A 995 14.69 15.40 44.12
CA GLN A 995 15.48 16.36 43.33
C GLN A 995 15.72 15.93 41.87
N ASN A 996 15.53 14.65 41.53
CA ASN A 996 15.59 14.16 40.15
C ASN A 996 14.28 14.38 39.36
N LYS A 997 13.43 15.32 39.80
CA LYS A 997 12.26 15.84 39.05
C LYS A 997 12.49 17.26 38.54
N LEU A 998 13.51 17.40 37.69
CA LEU A 998 13.67 18.50 36.72
C LEU A 998 13.75 17.92 35.31
#